data_AF-A0A521CHA4-F1
#
_entry.id   AF-A0A521CHA4-F1
#
_cell.length_a   1.000
_cell.length_b   1.000
_cell.length_c   1.000
_cell.angle_alpha   90.00
_cell.angle_beta   90.00
_cell.angle_gamma   90.00
#
_symmetry.space_group_name_H-M   'P 1'
#
loop_
_entity.id
_entity.type
_entity.pdbx_description
1 polymer ?
#
loop_
_entity_poly.entity_id
_entity_poly.type
_entity_poly.pdbx_seq_one_letter_code
_entity_poly.pdbx_strand_id
1 'polypeptide(L)'
;MLSVIKTHTGRYFLCMCFLGLMTVPLLAQQVDTTATAPIDTSRIQSQGQTSAPPGGQIPENAVEFQSSDSLIIDFSEGKKAFLFGSAQVAHTSGQLNAGEINMDIENSTVEAKTLTPEDTLSRPVLVRESDEIRSNRILFNYKTKKGKFEAAEVQIAEGHLIGSKIKNVSESEVFIKDGIYSTCPPEYLYYYIQAKKMKVVDQDELFFANARLYILDIPYPLIFPFGYVPTDIEQKQSGLLTPTYAFQNQNDRGLGLQNVGWFQYFNDYITGQVDGDIFTSGTFLVNGQVQYRNTDQYNGSIRLSYSKDQGMEPTDPGYTERVNKNLNIQHSQTISPYANLSASINLRTADYYRRNSYNIDDQAETTSRSSISYNYSHPENLYNFSTNARLVQDFSDYSTSIDGPAASFRLKTFSPFSGRSGGDQNWYETINISYNNKLQTRFDYDPIDEDSAEVTFFEALTDRDKYEEATGDIDYIQAGFQQSAGIQIGQVIPSQFLNVSAGINYNEYWYPSTIRQEFNPDSLRIETRKVDGFSTARDFNTSINFSTTIYGVSNQRIGSLQGFRHTLRPSVSFGYRPDFSNEIWGYYRTVQTDTSGNTRKYSIFQDEVFGGPGRGEQRNMSFSINNVFETKIVKRDSTGEVNERNIRLIDNLSLSSSYNFAADSLNLSPLRTSISSSAIDGLRLRASANFSFYQLDSLGREFNRFFIEDGKKLAQLRTFSVTASTSFKGGGRGVEVFTPIYRRRYDPYNQSRFRPIDSRFGLEPIPPVKSPWSFTLDFNYSWNYRFNNSPNESATLRASNISFNLTPKWRFSTDMGYDFVAMEFTPSRFSLSRNLECWDLSFQLSPFGDNQYYFFRLSVNSAQIQSLFQKLPVLKNLERNSSDTGRGYYR
;
A
#
# COMPACT_ATOMS: atom_id res chain seq x y z
N MET A 1 10.53 -49.99 26.80
CA MET A 1 11.94 -50.23 27.18
C MET A 1 12.60 -48.87 27.26
N LEU A 2 12.76 -48.28 28.45
CA LEU A 2 13.99 -48.38 29.30
C LEU A 2 15.27 -48.06 28.48
N SER A 3 16.20 -47.17 28.80
CA SER A 3 16.37 -46.03 29.73
C SER A 3 17.89 -45.72 29.73
N VAL A 4 18.29 -44.44 29.94
CA VAL A 4 19.61 -43.95 30.45
C VAL A 4 20.80 -44.05 29.43
N ILE A 5 21.71 -43.08 29.21
CA ILE A 5 22.71 -42.33 30.02
C ILE A 5 23.19 -41.13 29.14
N LYS A 6 23.17 -39.82 29.48
CA LYS A 6 23.84 -38.91 30.44
C LYS A 6 25.39 -38.72 30.35
N THR A 7 25.79 -37.43 30.24
CA THR A 7 27.05 -36.75 30.72
C THR A 7 28.40 -37.04 30.04
N HIS A 8 29.43 -36.17 29.97
CA HIS A 8 29.69 -34.72 30.01
C HIS A 8 31.22 -34.52 29.73
N THR A 9 31.62 -33.35 29.22
CA THR A 9 32.88 -32.59 29.49
C THR A 9 34.31 -33.06 29.09
N GLY A 10 35.07 -32.10 28.51
CA GLY A 10 36.51 -31.82 28.81
C GLY A 10 37.52 -32.17 27.71
N ARG A 11 37.87 -31.27 26.77
CA ARG A 11 39.04 -30.32 26.75
C ARG A 11 40.40 -30.93 27.16
N TYR A 12 41.39 -30.93 26.26
CA TYR A 12 42.69 -30.21 26.33
C TYR A 12 43.69 -30.60 25.21
N PHE A 13 44.13 -29.58 24.44
CA PHE A 13 45.50 -29.33 23.89
C PHE A 13 46.11 -30.31 22.85
N LEU A 14 46.94 -29.92 21.86
CA LEU A 14 47.54 -28.67 21.38
C LEU A 14 48.29 -29.03 20.06
N CYS A 15 48.18 -28.24 18.99
CA CYS A 15 49.38 -27.77 18.24
C CYS A 15 49.03 -26.76 17.15
N MET A 16 49.87 -25.73 17.10
CA MET A 16 49.82 -24.54 16.26
C MET A 16 49.99 -24.83 14.76
N CYS A 17 49.35 -24.03 13.91
CA CYS A 17 50.08 -23.16 12.98
C CYS A 17 49.21 -21.97 12.57
N PHE A 18 49.81 -20.79 12.70
CA PHE A 18 49.30 -19.46 12.45
C PHE A 18 49.42 -19.13 10.95
N LEU A 19 48.39 -18.53 10.34
CA LEU A 19 48.48 -17.32 9.49
C LEU A 19 47.14 -17.01 8.79
N GLY A 20 46.65 -15.79 8.98
CA GLY A 20 46.11 -15.00 7.87
C GLY A 20 44.59 -14.91 7.69
N LEU A 21 43.95 -14.16 8.59
CA LEU A 21 42.99 -13.08 8.31
C LEU A 21 41.76 -13.32 7.41
N MET A 22 40.61 -13.23 8.11
CA MET A 22 39.38 -12.50 7.80
C MET A 22 38.33 -13.12 6.87
N THR A 23 37.27 -13.51 7.55
CA THR A 23 35.91 -13.82 7.13
C THR A 23 35.23 -12.69 6.33
N VAL A 24 34.66 -13.07 5.20
CA VAL A 24 33.56 -12.37 4.52
C VAL A 24 32.23 -12.86 5.12
N PRO A 25 31.24 -11.98 5.33
CA PRO A 25 29.88 -12.39 5.02
C PRO A 25 29.15 -11.41 4.09
N LEU A 26 28.46 -12.04 3.15
CA LEU A 26 27.31 -11.67 2.34
C LEU A 26 26.82 -10.20 2.33
N LEU A 27 26.83 -9.67 1.10
CA LEU A 27 26.06 -8.52 0.62
C LEU A 27 24.56 -8.83 0.58
N ALA A 28 23.77 -8.03 1.31
CA ALA A 28 22.38 -7.75 1.00
C ALA A 28 22.31 -6.40 0.27
N GLN A 29 21.71 -6.39 -0.92
CA GLN A 29 21.47 -5.20 -1.74
C GLN A 29 20.43 -4.30 -1.05
N GLN A 30 20.90 -3.15 -0.57
CA GLN A 30 20.07 -2.05 -0.12
C GLN A 30 19.94 -1.02 -1.26
N VAL A 31 18.72 -0.53 -1.42
CA VAL A 31 18.27 0.41 -2.45
C VAL A 31 19.02 1.74 -2.32
N ASP A 32 19.61 2.19 -3.42
CA ASP A 32 20.45 3.37 -3.53
C ASP A 32 19.60 4.65 -3.51
N THR A 33 19.42 5.23 -2.33
CA THR A 33 18.99 6.63 -2.16
C THR A 33 20.23 7.50 -2.08
N THR A 34 20.49 8.25 -3.14
CA THR A 34 21.56 9.27 -3.23
C THR A 34 21.38 10.31 -2.13
N ALA A 35 22.12 10.15 -1.03
CA ALA A 35 22.33 11.15 0.00
C ALA A 35 23.31 12.21 -0.53
N THR A 36 22.85 13.45 -0.50
CA THR A 36 23.71 14.63 -0.67
C THR A 36 24.65 14.69 0.54
N ALA A 37 25.94 14.81 0.28
CA ALA A 37 26.95 14.93 1.33
C ALA A 37 26.63 16.14 2.24
N PRO A 38 26.83 16.02 3.56
CA PRO A 38 26.82 17.18 4.43
C PRO A 38 27.96 18.11 3.97
N ILE A 39 27.60 19.32 3.58
CA ILE A 39 28.56 20.40 3.41
C ILE A 39 29.11 20.67 4.80
N ASP A 40 30.35 20.26 5.00
CA ASP A 40 31.18 20.61 6.13
C ASP A 40 31.30 22.14 6.21
N THR A 41 30.49 22.77 7.06
CA THR A 41 30.51 24.21 7.31
C THR A 41 31.59 24.64 8.29
N SER A 42 32.58 23.79 8.61
CA SER A 42 33.74 24.18 9.41
C SER A 42 34.79 24.97 8.61
N ARG A 43 34.40 26.05 7.92
CA ARG A 43 35.31 27.11 7.44
C ARG A 43 34.61 28.46 7.42
N ILE A 44 34.39 29.01 8.61
CA ILE A 44 34.33 30.47 8.76
C ILE A 44 35.79 30.94 8.87
N GLN A 45 36.29 31.53 7.78
CA GLN A 45 37.52 32.33 7.81
C GLN A 45 37.30 33.51 8.75
N SER A 46 37.99 33.49 9.88
CA SER A 46 38.25 34.66 10.71
C SER A 46 39.16 35.63 9.96
N GLN A 47 38.60 36.65 9.30
CA GLN A 47 39.37 37.85 8.95
C GLN A 47 39.17 38.90 10.04
N GLY A 48 40.20 39.05 10.85
CA GLY A 48 40.28 39.95 12.00
C GLY A 48 41.47 39.57 12.88
N GLN A 49 42.67 39.48 12.29
CA GLN A 49 43.90 39.38 13.08
C GLN A 49 44.17 40.72 13.75
N THR A 50 43.80 40.84 15.03
CA THR A 50 44.59 41.61 15.99
C THR A 50 45.45 40.62 16.75
N SER A 51 46.77 40.84 16.66
CA SER A 51 47.83 40.06 17.28
C SER A 51 47.61 39.88 18.79
N ALA A 52 47.45 38.64 19.24
CA ALA A 52 47.56 38.29 20.66
C ALA A 52 49.04 38.34 21.11
N PRO A 53 49.35 38.91 22.30
CA PRO A 53 50.64 38.67 22.95
C PRO A 53 50.72 37.22 23.48
N PRO A 54 51.92 36.64 23.61
CA PRO A 54 52.07 35.24 24.00
C PRO A 54 51.93 35.05 25.52
N GLY A 55 51.11 34.07 25.93
CA GLY A 55 51.22 33.41 27.24
C GLY A 55 50.00 33.53 28.16
N GLY A 56 49.12 32.54 28.12
CA GLY A 56 48.09 32.28 29.12
C GLY A 56 46.91 31.50 28.55
N GLN A 57 46.69 30.26 29.01
CA GLN A 57 45.41 29.59 28.78
C GLN A 57 44.32 30.43 29.45
N ILE A 58 43.35 30.90 28.67
CA ILE A 58 42.16 31.57 29.20
C ILE A 58 41.46 30.57 30.14
N PRO A 59 41.19 30.93 31.41
CA PRO A 59 40.50 30.04 32.34
C PRO A 59 39.14 29.59 31.78
N GLU A 60 38.76 28.34 32.03
CA GLU A 60 37.53 27.72 31.50
C GLU A 60 36.24 28.46 31.90
N ASN A 61 36.26 29.35 32.91
CA ASN A 61 35.13 30.21 33.31
C ASN A 61 35.45 31.71 33.20
N ALA A 62 36.37 32.10 32.31
CA ALA A 62 36.63 33.50 32.05
C ALA A 62 35.41 34.12 31.35
N VAL A 63 35.09 35.35 31.74
CA VAL A 63 34.09 36.17 31.06
C VAL A 63 34.82 37.02 30.04
N GLU A 64 34.57 36.73 28.76
CA GLU A 64 35.09 37.51 27.64
C GLU A 64 34.07 38.58 27.28
N PHE A 65 34.53 39.81 27.02
CA PHE A 65 33.63 40.90 26.68
C PHE A 65 34.26 41.86 25.69
N GLN A 66 33.43 42.39 24.79
CA GLN A 66 33.81 43.30 23.72
C GLN A 66 32.73 44.37 23.55
N SER A 67 33.14 45.59 23.22
CA SER A 67 32.27 46.72 22.88
C SER A 67 32.85 47.47 21.68
N SER A 68 32.00 47.98 20.80
CA SER A 68 32.44 48.74 19.63
C SER A 68 32.60 50.24 19.88
N ASP A 69 31.87 50.80 20.86
CA ASP A 69 31.89 52.23 21.16
C ASP A 69 32.71 52.53 22.42
N SER A 70 32.24 52.11 23.60
CA SER A 70 32.94 52.39 24.85
C SER A 70 32.81 51.27 25.90
N LEU A 71 33.85 51.15 26.73
CA LEU A 71 33.92 50.25 27.88
C LEU A 71 34.30 51.07 29.11
N ILE A 72 33.43 51.11 30.11
CA ILE A 72 33.67 51.77 31.39
C ILE A 72 33.75 50.70 32.46
N ILE A 73 34.88 50.59 33.14
CA ILE A 73 35.04 49.70 34.30
C ILE A 73 35.12 50.56 35.55
N ASP A 74 34.15 50.40 36.43
CA ASP A 74 34.12 51.05 37.74
C ASP A 74 34.54 50.04 38.82
N PHE A 75 35.54 50.42 39.60
CA PHE A 75 36.04 49.65 40.74
C PHE A 75 35.72 50.34 42.09
N SER A 76 35.12 51.53 42.06
CA SER A 76 34.83 52.34 43.25
C SER A 76 33.54 51.90 43.96
N GLU A 77 32.54 51.42 43.21
CA GLU A 77 31.24 50.95 43.73
C GLU A 77 30.90 49.53 43.23
N GLY A 78 31.71 48.56 43.65
CA GLY A 78 31.61 47.17 43.19
C GLY A 78 32.24 46.99 41.81
N LYS A 79 32.69 45.78 41.48
CA LYS A 79 33.39 45.51 40.20
C LYS A 79 32.38 45.52 39.05
N LYS A 80 32.09 46.70 38.48
CA LYS A 80 31.09 46.87 37.41
C LYS A 80 31.76 47.22 36.08
N ALA A 81 31.24 46.67 34.99
CA ALA A 81 31.65 46.98 33.63
C ALA A 81 30.43 47.37 32.79
N PHE A 82 30.50 48.50 32.09
CA PHE A 82 29.45 49.01 31.22
C PHE A 82 29.99 49.00 29.79
N LEU A 83 29.31 48.29 28.90
CA LEU A 83 29.70 48.09 27.51
C LEU A 83 28.66 48.73 26.60
N PHE A 84 29.10 49.61 25.72
CA PHE A 84 28.25 50.35 24.79
C PHE A 84 28.66 50.13 23.34
N GLY A 85 27.66 50.11 22.46
CA GLY A 85 27.83 49.90 21.03
C GLY A 85 28.15 48.44 20.70
N SER A 86 27.24 47.75 20.01
CA SER A 86 27.35 46.35 19.58
C SER A 86 28.14 45.48 20.57
N ALA A 87 27.73 45.52 21.84
CA ALA A 87 28.41 44.88 22.94
C ALA A 87 28.14 43.38 22.95
N GLN A 88 29.18 42.61 23.27
CA GLN A 88 29.14 41.16 23.34
C GLN A 88 29.80 40.71 24.64
N VAL A 89 29.16 39.80 25.36
CA VAL A 89 29.71 39.11 26.53
C VAL A 89 29.59 37.61 26.29
N ALA A 90 30.69 36.88 26.39
CA ALA A 90 30.73 35.43 26.25
C ALA A 90 31.24 34.76 27.54
N HIS A 91 30.58 33.68 27.93
CA HIS A 91 30.94 32.81 29.04
C HIS A 91 30.56 31.37 28.67
N THR A 92 31.08 30.35 29.37
CA THR A 92 30.67 28.94 29.15
C THR A 92 29.18 28.70 29.32
N SER A 93 28.49 29.56 30.05
CA SER A 93 27.04 29.48 30.26
C SER A 93 26.19 30.12 29.17
N GLY A 94 26.80 30.84 28.22
CA GLY A 94 26.12 31.51 27.11
C GLY A 94 26.82 32.78 26.61
N GLN A 95 26.35 33.27 25.47
CA GLN A 95 26.79 34.51 24.85
C GLN A 95 25.63 35.52 24.83
N LEU A 96 25.88 36.75 25.26
CA LEU A 96 24.91 37.84 25.28
C LEU A 96 25.37 38.98 24.38
N ASN A 97 24.53 39.38 23.43
CA ASN A 97 24.80 40.47 22.49
C ASN A 97 23.73 41.57 22.67
N ALA A 98 24.10 42.85 22.76
CA ALA A 98 23.16 43.97 22.86
C ALA A 98 23.81 45.32 22.54
N GLY A 99 23.01 46.39 22.41
CA GLY A 99 23.52 47.76 22.31
C GLY A 99 24.19 48.28 23.58
N GLU A 100 23.66 47.89 24.74
CA GLU A 100 24.17 48.21 26.07
C GLU A 100 24.20 46.95 26.93
N ILE A 101 25.35 46.64 27.52
CA ILE A 101 25.51 45.55 28.50
C ILE A 101 26.18 46.08 29.78
N ASN A 102 25.49 45.94 30.90
CA ASN A 102 25.97 46.30 32.22
C ASN A 102 26.24 45.04 33.02
N MET A 103 27.50 44.79 33.33
CA MET A 103 27.97 43.63 34.08
C MET A 103 28.35 44.04 35.50
N ASP A 104 27.79 43.35 36.48
CA ASP A 104 28.23 43.36 37.86
C ASP A 104 28.98 42.04 38.11
N ILE A 105 30.31 42.14 38.12
CA ILE A 105 31.22 41.01 38.23
C ILE A 105 31.17 40.41 39.65
N GLU A 106 30.90 41.24 40.66
CA GLU A 106 30.82 40.81 42.06
C GLU A 106 29.58 39.93 42.30
N ASN A 107 28.42 40.37 41.80
CA ASN A 107 27.17 39.62 41.90
C ASN A 107 27.00 38.56 40.78
N SER A 108 27.95 38.49 39.85
CA SER A 108 27.89 37.63 38.68
C SER A 108 26.62 37.82 37.84
N THR A 109 26.16 39.06 37.70
CA THR A 109 24.96 39.43 36.95
C THR A 109 25.29 40.30 35.75
N VAL A 110 24.61 40.06 34.65
CA VAL A 110 24.72 40.82 33.41
C VAL A 110 23.34 41.31 33.04
N GLU A 111 23.23 42.59 32.77
CA GLU A 111 22.03 43.26 32.31
C GLU A 111 22.26 43.78 30.90
N ALA A 112 21.53 43.27 29.92
CA ALA A 112 21.52 43.78 28.56
C ALA A 112 20.23 44.53 28.28
N LYS A 113 20.34 45.68 27.63
CA LYS A 113 19.22 46.54 27.23
C LYS A 113 19.40 46.99 25.79
N THR A 114 18.28 47.26 25.13
CA THR A 114 18.29 48.07 23.91
C THR A 114 18.46 49.54 24.27
N LEU A 115 19.15 50.31 23.43
CA LEU A 115 19.40 51.74 23.66
C LEU A 115 18.10 52.57 23.62
N THR A 116 17.14 52.16 22.77
CA THR A 116 15.78 52.71 22.74
C THR A 116 14.76 51.59 22.48
N PRO A 117 13.51 51.69 22.98
CA PRO A 117 12.50 50.66 22.78
C PRO A 117 12.19 50.32 21.31
N GLU A 118 12.38 51.27 20.39
CA GLU A 118 12.19 51.04 18.94
C GLU A 118 13.43 50.46 18.23
N ASP A 119 14.60 50.43 18.87
CA ASP A 119 15.81 49.90 18.26
C ASP A 119 15.83 48.37 18.28
N THR A 120 15.44 47.79 17.15
CA THR A 120 15.43 46.35 16.90
C THR A 120 16.82 45.80 16.54
N LEU A 121 17.77 46.65 16.14
CA LEU A 121 19.12 46.23 15.70
C LEU A 121 20.04 45.97 16.90
N SER A 122 19.85 46.73 17.98
CA SER A 122 20.63 46.58 19.21
C SER A 122 19.91 45.78 20.31
N ARG A 123 18.82 45.10 19.94
CA ARG A 123 18.00 44.31 20.85
C ARG A 123 18.81 43.18 21.49
N PRO A 124 18.74 43.00 22.82
CA PRO A 124 19.43 41.92 23.50
C PRO A 124 19.11 40.52 22.96
N VAL A 125 20.16 39.75 22.69
CA VAL A 125 20.10 38.35 22.25
C VAL A 125 20.99 37.51 23.16
N LEU A 126 20.41 36.55 23.87
CA LEU A 126 21.13 35.54 24.64
C LEU A 126 21.15 34.24 23.83
N VAL A 127 22.35 33.75 23.51
CA VAL A 127 22.60 32.49 22.79
C VAL A 127 23.18 31.47 23.78
N ARG A 128 22.55 30.30 23.90
CA ARG A 128 23.00 29.20 24.76
C ARG A 128 22.85 27.88 24.01
N GLU A 129 23.97 27.18 23.76
CA GLU A 129 23.97 25.90 23.03
C GLU A 129 23.21 25.99 21.69
N SER A 130 21.93 25.62 21.67
CA SER A 130 21.01 25.69 20.53
C SER A 130 19.86 26.68 20.67
N ASP A 131 19.72 27.34 21.82
CA ASP A 131 18.63 28.29 22.13
C ASP A 131 19.06 29.74 21.86
N GLU A 132 18.19 30.50 21.19
CA GLU A 132 18.33 31.93 20.98
C GLU A 132 17.15 32.67 21.62
N ILE A 133 17.40 33.47 22.65
CA ILE A 133 16.37 34.25 23.35
C ILE A 133 16.55 35.73 23.04
N ARG A 134 15.53 36.31 22.41
CA ARG A 134 15.47 37.75 22.08
C ARG A 134 14.55 38.48 23.04
N SER A 135 15.00 39.60 23.60
CA SER A 135 14.22 40.36 24.59
C SER A 135 14.58 41.83 24.59
N ASN A 136 13.69 42.72 25.04
CA ASN A 136 13.99 44.15 25.18
C ASN A 136 14.98 44.42 26.33
N ARG A 137 14.95 43.57 27.36
CA ARG A 137 15.84 43.65 28.51
C ARG A 137 16.09 42.24 29.06
N ILE A 138 17.35 41.87 29.18
CA ILE A 138 17.80 40.59 29.71
C ILE A 138 18.58 40.85 30.99
N LEU A 139 18.12 40.32 32.10
CA LEU A 139 18.89 40.26 33.35
C LEU A 139 19.27 38.80 33.59
N PHE A 140 20.55 38.48 33.57
CA PHE A 140 21.04 37.10 33.64
C PHE A 140 22.15 36.96 34.66
N ASN A 141 22.10 35.92 35.49
CA ASN A 141 23.18 35.58 36.40
C ASN A 141 23.94 34.36 35.85
N TYR A 142 25.16 34.57 35.37
CA TYR A 142 25.93 33.53 34.68
C TYR A 142 26.45 32.42 35.61
N LYS A 143 26.40 32.61 36.94
CA LYS A 143 26.76 31.57 37.93
C LYS A 143 25.57 30.67 38.28
N THR A 144 24.39 31.25 38.50
CA THR A 144 23.17 30.51 38.90
C THR A 144 22.29 30.14 37.71
N LYS A 145 22.62 30.61 36.51
CA LYS A 145 21.84 30.50 35.27
C LYS A 145 20.41 31.09 35.36
N LYS A 146 20.10 31.87 36.42
CA LYS A 146 18.79 32.51 36.59
C LYS A 146 18.67 33.72 35.66
N GLY A 147 17.52 33.85 35.01
CA GLY A 147 17.27 34.88 34.01
C GLY A 147 15.92 35.57 34.20
N LYS A 148 15.85 36.86 33.85
CA LYS A 148 14.61 37.61 33.73
C LYS A 148 14.63 38.36 32.40
N PHE A 149 13.56 38.22 31.64
CA PHE A 149 13.43 38.75 30.28
C PHE A 149 12.15 39.59 30.18
N GLU A 150 12.22 40.74 29.52
CA GLU A 150 11.08 41.62 29.23
C GLU A 150 10.74 41.56 27.74
N ALA A 151 9.50 41.15 27.43
CA ALA A 151 9.02 40.85 26.08
C ALA A 151 9.93 39.87 25.33
N ALA A 152 9.81 38.59 25.66
CA ALA A 152 10.64 37.53 25.11
C ALA A 152 9.83 36.48 24.35
N GLU A 153 10.45 35.96 23.30
CA GLU A 153 10.01 34.79 22.57
C GLU A 153 10.90 33.62 22.96
N VAL A 154 10.28 32.48 23.25
CA VAL A 154 10.96 31.24 23.59
C VAL A 154 10.47 30.17 22.62
N GLN A 155 11.40 29.57 21.90
CA GLN A 155 11.14 28.37 21.11
C GLN A 155 11.06 27.17 22.05
N ILE A 156 10.02 26.35 21.92
CA ILE A 156 9.92 25.03 22.55
C ILE A 156 9.78 23.97 21.45
N ALA A 157 9.97 22.69 21.81
CA ALA A 157 10.10 21.56 20.88
C ALA A 157 9.02 21.53 19.78
N GLU A 158 7.77 21.86 20.11
CA GLU A 158 6.65 21.88 19.15
C GLU A 158 5.82 23.19 19.17
N GLY A 159 6.41 24.33 19.52
CA GLY A 159 5.69 25.61 19.44
C GLY A 159 6.47 26.85 19.87
N HIS A 160 5.78 27.98 19.85
CA HIS A 160 6.30 29.29 20.22
C HIS A 160 5.59 29.79 21.48
N LEU A 161 6.37 30.24 22.46
CA LEU A 161 5.90 30.91 23.66
C LEU A 161 6.32 32.38 23.63
N ILE A 162 5.34 33.27 23.68
CA ILE A 162 5.55 34.72 23.72
C ILE A 162 5.06 35.24 25.06
N GLY A 163 5.89 35.97 25.79
CA GLY A 163 5.54 36.48 27.12
C GLY A 163 5.97 37.92 27.35
N SER A 164 5.15 38.68 28.07
CA SER A 164 5.48 40.06 28.45
C SER A 164 6.61 40.11 29.49
N LYS A 165 6.61 39.16 30.44
CA LYS A 165 7.65 38.98 31.45
C LYS A 165 7.95 37.50 31.61
N ILE A 166 9.19 37.11 31.39
CA ILE A 166 9.67 35.74 31.57
C ILE A 166 10.68 35.72 32.72
N LYS A 167 10.55 34.75 33.61
CA LYS A 167 11.45 34.54 34.74
C LYS A 167 11.88 33.08 34.76
N ASN A 168 13.15 32.83 34.52
CA ASN A 168 13.75 31.51 34.66
C ASN A 168 14.34 31.36 36.08
N VAL A 169 13.84 30.41 36.86
CA VAL A 169 14.28 30.18 38.26
C VAL A 169 15.30 29.05 38.39
N SER A 170 15.37 28.15 37.41
CA SER A 170 16.37 27.08 37.27
C SER A 170 16.66 26.86 35.77
N GLU A 171 17.38 25.82 35.40
CA GLU A 171 17.53 25.43 33.99
C GLU A 171 16.22 24.87 33.40
N SER A 172 15.37 24.29 34.26
CA SER A 172 14.15 23.59 33.86
C SER A 172 12.83 24.30 34.17
N GLU A 173 12.82 25.34 35.00
CA GLU A 173 11.57 26.00 35.44
C GLU A 173 11.47 27.47 34.99
N VAL A 174 10.59 27.71 34.03
CA VAL A 174 10.34 29.04 33.46
C VAL A 174 8.93 29.51 33.80
N PHE A 175 8.78 30.70 34.38
CA PHE A 175 7.50 31.36 34.60
C PHE A 175 7.27 32.47 33.59
N ILE A 176 6.07 32.51 33.01
CA ILE A 176 5.69 33.45 31.98
C ILE A 176 4.43 34.20 32.42
N LYS A 177 4.45 35.53 32.32
CA LYS A 177 3.30 36.38 32.56
C LYS A 177 2.74 36.89 31.24
N ASP A 178 1.41 36.93 31.14
CA ASP A 178 0.67 37.32 29.94
C ASP A 178 1.20 36.55 28.71
N GLY A 179 1.21 35.23 28.85
CA GLY A 179 1.79 34.30 27.89
C GLY A 179 0.83 33.98 26.76
N ILE A 180 1.38 33.82 25.56
CA ILE A 180 0.73 33.34 24.35
C ILE A 180 1.48 32.08 23.92
N TYR A 181 0.75 30.99 23.72
CA TYR A 181 1.27 29.72 23.22
C TYR A 181 0.59 29.36 21.90
N SER A 182 1.38 28.99 20.89
CA SER A 182 0.88 28.49 19.61
C SER A 182 1.89 27.57 18.95
N THR A 183 1.43 26.60 18.16
CA THR A 183 2.32 25.88 17.22
C THR A 183 2.47 26.61 15.88
N CYS A 184 1.85 27.78 15.72
CA CYS A 184 1.97 28.59 14.51
C CYS A 184 3.21 29.47 14.57
N PRO A 185 3.79 29.79 13.40
CA PRO A 185 4.87 30.75 13.34
C PRO A 185 4.49 32.08 14.02
N PRO A 186 5.41 32.70 14.77
CA PRO A 186 5.15 33.88 15.60
C PRO A 186 4.79 35.12 14.77
N GLU A 187 5.15 35.14 13.47
CA GLU A 187 4.81 36.21 12.54
C GLU A 187 3.29 36.29 12.29
N TYR A 188 2.60 35.14 12.27
CA TYR A 188 1.17 35.04 12.00
C TYR A 188 0.52 33.91 12.82
N LEU A 189 -0.10 34.27 13.93
CA LEU A 189 -0.76 33.32 14.83
C LEU A 189 -2.22 33.06 14.38
N TYR A 190 -2.43 32.05 13.54
CA TYR A 190 -3.80 31.65 13.13
C TYR A 190 -4.66 31.15 14.29
N TYR A 191 -4.03 30.61 15.33
CA TYR A 191 -4.66 30.35 16.60
C TYR A 191 -3.62 30.50 17.71
N TYR A 192 -4.06 30.76 18.94
CA TYR A 192 -3.18 30.75 20.11
C TYR A 192 -3.97 30.63 21.40
N ILE A 193 -3.29 30.18 22.45
CA ILE A 193 -3.81 30.14 23.81
C ILE A 193 -3.17 31.29 24.57
N GLN A 194 -4.00 32.22 25.04
CA GLN A 194 -3.56 33.34 25.86
C GLN A 194 -3.90 33.07 27.33
N ALA A 195 -2.92 33.20 28.23
CA ALA A 195 -3.13 33.04 29.66
C ALA A 195 -2.35 34.09 30.46
N LYS A 196 -2.93 34.55 31.59
CA LYS A 196 -2.25 35.54 32.44
C LYS A 196 -0.99 34.99 33.11
N LYS A 197 -0.96 33.68 33.37
CA LYS A 197 0.16 32.98 34.01
C LYS A 197 0.37 31.65 33.30
N MET A 198 1.61 31.40 32.89
CA MET A 198 2.07 30.10 32.41
C MET A 198 3.35 29.69 33.14
N LYS A 199 3.60 28.39 33.23
CA LYS A 199 4.83 27.78 33.77
C LYS A 199 5.28 26.68 32.83
N VAL A 200 6.53 26.68 32.42
CA VAL A 200 7.17 25.57 31.72
C VAL A 200 8.06 24.81 32.72
N VAL A 201 7.97 23.48 32.71
CA VAL A 201 8.79 22.58 33.54
C VAL A 201 9.52 21.61 32.62
N ASP A 202 10.81 21.43 32.86
CA ASP A 202 11.74 20.52 32.15
C ASP A 202 11.75 20.68 30.62
N GLN A 203 11.36 21.86 30.11
CA GLN A 203 11.14 22.15 28.68
C GLN A 203 10.03 21.32 28.00
N ASP A 204 9.40 20.40 28.75
CA ASP A 204 8.49 19.37 28.23
C ASP A 204 7.04 19.44 28.77
N GLU A 205 6.76 20.33 29.74
CA GLU A 205 5.40 20.52 30.28
C GLU A 205 5.02 22.01 30.42
N LEU A 206 3.97 22.45 29.72
CA LEU A 206 3.43 23.81 29.81
C LEU A 206 2.15 23.84 30.65
N PHE A 207 2.18 24.46 31.82
CA PHE A 207 1.02 24.74 32.66
C PHE A 207 0.47 26.14 32.40
N PHE A 208 -0.84 26.31 32.40
CA PHE A 208 -1.50 27.62 32.26
C PHE A 208 -2.65 27.80 33.25
N ALA A 209 -2.91 29.05 33.62
CA ALA A 209 -4.04 29.43 34.48
C ALA A 209 -4.86 30.57 33.85
N ASN A 210 -6.19 30.42 33.87
CA ASN A 210 -7.15 31.31 33.21
C ASN A 210 -6.79 31.56 31.74
N ALA A 211 -6.62 30.47 30.99
CA ALA A 211 -6.32 30.52 29.58
C ALA A 211 -7.58 30.66 28.74
N ARG A 212 -7.46 31.31 27.59
CA ARG A 212 -8.51 31.39 26.57
C ARG A 212 -7.90 31.11 25.20
N LEU A 213 -8.62 30.32 24.41
CA LEU A 213 -8.26 30.06 23.02
C LEU A 213 -8.72 31.22 22.14
N TYR A 214 -7.86 31.62 21.21
CA TYR A 214 -8.14 32.57 20.15
C TYR A 214 -7.92 31.86 18.80
N ILE A 215 -8.85 32.03 17.87
CA ILE A 215 -8.72 31.56 16.49
C ILE A 215 -8.92 32.78 15.59
N LEU A 216 -7.94 33.10 14.75
CA LEU A 216 -7.92 34.32 13.93
C LEU A 216 -8.19 35.59 14.76
N ASP A 217 -7.56 35.69 15.94
CA ASP A 217 -7.78 36.74 16.95
C ASP A 217 -9.20 36.84 17.54
N ILE A 218 -10.10 35.90 17.21
CA ILE A 218 -11.45 35.84 17.78
C ILE A 218 -11.40 35.02 19.07
N PRO A 219 -11.78 35.59 20.22
CA PRO A 219 -11.83 34.85 21.49
C PRO A 219 -12.89 33.76 21.45
N TYR A 220 -12.47 32.50 21.60
CA TYR A 220 -13.40 31.39 21.76
C TYR A 220 -14.09 31.47 23.14
N PRO A 221 -15.39 31.13 23.26
CA PRO A 221 -16.16 31.37 24.48
C PRO A 221 -15.69 30.55 25.69
N LEU A 222 -14.94 29.46 25.47
CA LEU A 222 -14.41 28.62 26.56
C LEU A 222 -13.19 29.26 27.23
N ILE A 223 -13.27 29.43 28.56
CA ILE A 223 -12.15 29.83 29.42
C ILE A 223 -11.71 28.62 30.23
N PHE A 224 -10.42 28.31 30.19
CA PHE A 224 -9.81 27.22 30.95
C PHE A 224 -9.24 27.78 32.26
N PRO A 225 -9.83 27.48 33.44
CA PRO A 225 -9.35 28.04 34.71
C PRO A 225 -7.94 27.54 35.04
N PHE A 226 -7.61 26.30 34.69
CA PHE A 226 -6.28 25.69 34.78
C PHE A 226 -6.16 24.57 33.74
N GLY A 227 -4.95 24.30 33.27
CA GLY A 227 -4.66 23.18 32.38
C GLY A 227 -3.16 23.02 32.14
N TYR A 228 -2.79 21.95 31.46
CA TYR A 228 -1.42 21.72 31.03
C TYR A 228 -1.40 21.16 29.59
N VAL A 229 -0.40 21.54 28.82
CA VAL A 229 -0.06 20.99 27.50
C VAL A 229 1.23 20.20 27.69
N PRO A 230 1.22 18.86 27.59
CA PRO A 230 2.47 18.12 27.47
C PRO A 230 3.10 18.47 26.11
N THR A 231 4.39 18.82 26.09
CA THR A 231 5.11 19.07 24.84
C THR A 231 5.76 17.82 24.27
N ASP A 232 5.79 16.72 25.03
CA ASP A 232 6.00 15.36 24.51
C ASP A 232 4.68 14.75 24.05
N ILE A 233 4.54 14.50 22.74
CA ILE A 233 3.41 13.76 22.19
C ILE A 233 3.56 12.29 22.55
N GLU A 234 2.83 11.83 23.56
CA GLU A 234 2.46 10.42 23.61
C GLU A 234 1.61 10.10 22.37
N GLN A 235 2.13 9.29 21.44
CA GLN A 235 1.42 8.81 20.23
C GLN A 235 0.16 7.98 20.54
N LYS A 236 -0.27 7.92 21.81
CA LYS A 236 -1.19 6.96 22.43
C LYS A 236 -2.35 7.69 23.12
N GLN A 237 -3.06 8.56 22.40
CA GLN A 237 -4.13 9.39 22.97
C GLN A 237 -5.50 9.10 22.33
N SER A 238 -6.55 9.20 23.14
CA SER A 238 -7.95 9.06 22.73
C SER A 238 -8.57 10.43 22.47
N GLY A 239 -9.56 10.52 21.58
CA GLY A 239 -10.11 11.81 21.22
C GLY A 239 -11.18 11.86 20.14
N LEU A 240 -11.84 13.01 20.01
CA LEU A 240 -12.78 13.31 18.95
C LEU A 240 -12.11 13.32 17.58
N LEU A 241 -12.81 12.73 16.60
CA LEU A 241 -12.43 12.78 15.19
C LEU A 241 -12.74 14.15 14.58
N THR A 242 -11.99 14.54 13.56
CA THR A 242 -12.26 15.79 12.84
C THR A 242 -13.49 15.64 11.94
N PRO A 243 -14.55 16.43 12.13
CA PRO A 243 -15.71 16.39 11.25
C PRO A 243 -15.37 16.92 9.86
N THR A 244 -16.08 16.42 8.84
CA THR A 244 -15.96 16.86 7.44
C THR A 244 -17.31 17.36 6.96
N TYR A 245 -17.34 18.57 6.40
CA TYR A 245 -18.56 19.10 5.79
C TYR A 245 -18.74 18.44 4.43
N ALA A 246 -19.92 17.88 4.22
CA ALA A 246 -20.26 17.18 3.00
C ALA A 246 -21.50 17.80 2.36
N PHE A 247 -21.47 17.90 1.04
CA PHE A 247 -22.66 18.06 0.23
C PHE A 247 -22.71 16.88 -0.75
N GLN A 248 -23.82 16.15 -0.74
CA GLN A 248 -24.04 14.97 -1.55
C GLN A 248 -25.35 15.13 -2.30
N ASN A 249 -25.25 15.29 -3.62
CA ASN A 249 -26.42 15.20 -4.48
C ASN A 249 -26.76 13.73 -4.79
N GLN A 250 -25.81 12.83 -4.56
CA GLN A 250 -26.03 11.39 -4.64
C GLN A 250 -27.05 10.94 -3.58
N ASN A 251 -28.07 10.18 -4.02
CA ASN A 251 -29.15 9.64 -3.19
C ASN A 251 -29.98 10.70 -2.43
N ASP A 252 -30.02 11.94 -2.93
CA ASP A 252 -30.74 13.07 -2.33
C ASP A 252 -30.34 13.35 -0.86
N ARG A 253 -29.10 12.99 -0.48
CA ARG A 253 -28.62 13.12 0.91
C ARG A 253 -28.53 14.58 1.36
N GLY A 254 -28.16 15.49 0.46
CA GLY A 254 -28.06 16.92 0.71
C GLY A 254 -26.81 17.30 1.49
N LEU A 255 -26.95 18.27 2.40
CA LEU A 255 -25.86 18.73 3.26
C LEU A 255 -25.68 17.75 4.42
N GLY A 256 -24.46 17.53 4.87
CA GLY A 256 -24.18 16.65 5.99
C GLY A 256 -22.86 16.92 6.67
N LEU A 257 -22.70 16.27 7.81
CA LEU A 257 -21.48 16.26 8.60
C LEU A 257 -21.01 14.81 8.70
N GLN A 258 -19.81 14.55 8.18
CA GLN A 258 -19.19 13.24 8.19
C GLN A 258 -18.10 13.13 9.25
N ASN A 259 -17.73 11.90 9.60
CA ASN A 259 -16.62 11.59 10.50
C ASN A 259 -16.78 12.25 11.89
N VAL A 260 -18.03 12.32 12.38
CA VAL A 260 -18.33 12.74 13.75
C VAL A 260 -18.17 11.52 14.64
N GLY A 261 -17.13 11.49 15.46
CA GLY A 261 -16.84 10.28 16.21
C GLY A 261 -15.78 10.43 17.27
N TRP A 262 -15.44 9.30 17.89
CA TRP A 262 -14.45 9.16 18.94
C TRP A 262 -13.46 8.05 18.59
N PHE A 263 -12.17 8.37 18.66
CA PHE A 263 -11.06 7.44 18.65
C PHE A 263 -10.66 7.09 20.09
N GLN A 264 -10.50 5.80 20.37
CA GLN A 264 -10.13 5.28 21.68
C GLN A 264 -8.83 4.49 21.59
N TYR A 265 -7.82 4.92 22.32
CA TYR A 265 -6.66 4.13 22.66
C TYR A 265 -6.98 3.29 23.91
N PHE A 266 -7.01 1.95 23.79
CA PHE A 266 -7.23 1.08 24.96
C PHE A 266 -5.90 0.65 25.57
N ASN A 267 -4.97 0.16 24.74
CA ASN A 267 -3.62 -0.24 25.11
C ASN A 267 -2.72 -0.35 23.86
N ASP A 268 -1.46 -0.73 24.07
CA ASP A 268 -0.43 -0.85 23.02
C ASP A 268 -0.79 -1.85 21.90
N TYR A 269 -1.76 -2.73 22.14
CA TYR A 269 -2.16 -3.79 21.22
C TYR A 269 -3.53 -3.56 20.59
N ILE A 270 -4.37 -2.67 21.14
CA ILE A 270 -5.78 -2.50 20.74
C ILE A 270 -6.17 -1.02 20.71
N THR A 271 -6.69 -0.58 19.57
CA THR A 271 -7.33 0.72 19.39
C THR A 271 -8.73 0.54 18.80
N GLY A 272 -9.62 1.49 19.09
CA GLY A 272 -10.98 1.50 18.56
C GLY A 272 -11.36 2.87 18.05
N GLN A 273 -12.35 2.91 17.16
CA GLN A 273 -12.94 4.13 16.63
C GLN A 273 -14.42 3.88 16.41
N VAL A 274 -15.26 4.85 16.78
CA VAL A 274 -16.66 4.89 16.38
C VAL A 274 -16.93 6.24 15.77
N ASP A 275 -17.47 6.26 14.55
CA ASP A 275 -17.81 7.47 13.81
C ASP A 275 -19.16 7.37 13.14
N GLY A 276 -19.73 8.51 12.80
CA GLY A 276 -20.94 8.57 12.03
C GLY A 276 -21.02 9.77 11.10
N ASP A 277 -21.82 9.59 10.07
CA ASP A 277 -22.20 10.60 9.10
C ASP A 277 -23.68 10.89 9.25
N ILE A 278 -24.06 12.17 9.27
CA ILE A 278 -25.46 12.61 9.41
C ILE A 278 -25.74 13.63 8.31
N PHE A 279 -26.85 13.47 7.61
CA PHE A 279 -27.27 14.34 6.52
C PHE A 279 -28.63 14.99 6.77
N THR A 280 -28.90 16.12 6.13
CA THR A 280 -30.16 16.89 6.26
C THR A 280 -31.38 16.14 5.75
N SER A 281 -31.18 15.18 4.86
CA SER A 281 -32.19 14.22 4.40
C SER A 281 -32.69 13.25 5.49
N GLY A 282 -32.00 13.21 6.64
CA GLY A 282 -32.24 12.21 7.68
C GLY A 282 -31.48 10.90 7.45
N THR A 283 -30.71 10.78 6.36
CA THR A 283 -29.78 9.67 6.17
C THR A 283 -28.67 9.71 7.23
N PHE A 284 -28.33 8.55 7.79
CA PHE A 284 -27.16 8.41 8.65
C PHE A 284 -26.38 7.12 8.39
N LEU A 285 -25.07 7.17 8.63
CA LEU A 285 -24.15 6.04 8.63
C LEU A 285 -23.43 6.02 9.98
N VAL A 286 -23.25 4.82 10.56
CA VAL A 286 -22.44 4.60 11.75
C VAL A 286 -21.40 3.54 11.42
N ASN A 287 -20.14 3.82 11.71
CA ASN A 287 -19.02 2.92 11.55
C ASN A 287 -18.36 2.66 12.91
N GLY A 288 -18.13 1.39 13.23
CA GLY A 288 -17.29 0.95 14.33
C GLY A 288 -16.08 0.22 13.78
N GLN A 289 -14.88 0.60 14.23
CA GLN A 289 -13.64 -0.04 13.84
C GLN A 289 -12.82 -0.39 15.08
N VAL A 290 -12.30 -1.61 15.13
CA VAL A 290 -11.32 -2.06 16.13
C VAL A 290 -10.09 -2.54 15.39
N GLN A 291 -8.93 -2.04 15.77
CA GLN A 291 -7.64 -2.52 15.27
C GLN A 291 -6.90 -3.18 16.42
N TYR A 292 -6.27 -4.32 16.12
CA TYR A 292 -5.45 -5.03 17.09
C TYR A 292 -4.16 -5.51 16.45
N ARG A 293 -3.04 -5.40 17.18
CA ARG A 293 -1.72 -5.81 16.69
C ARG A 293 -0.81 -6.18 17.84
N ASN A 294 -0.24 -7.37 17.79
CA ASN A 294 0.94 -7.75 18.54
C ASN A 294 2.03 -8.18 17.56
N THR A 295 3.15 -7.45 17.56
CA THR A 295 4.27 -7.67 16.62
C THR A 295 4.71 -9.13 16.63
N ASP A 296 4.93 -9.69 15.44
CA ASP A 296 5.30 -11.08 15.17
C ASP A 296 4.31 -12.17 15.59
N GLN A 297 3.18 -11.83 16.21
CA GLN A 297 2.14 -12.80 16.60
C GLN A 297 0.87 -12.65 15.78
N TYR A 298 0.23 -11.49 15.83
CA TYR A 298 -1.03 -11.27 15.13
C TYR A 298 -1.26 -9.79 14.81
N ASN A 299 -2.00 -9.53 13.75
CA ASN A 299 -2.55 -8.22 13.45
C ASN A 299 -3.90 -8.38 12.76
N GLY A 300 -4.76 -7.37 12.91
CA GLY A 300 -6.05 -7.38 12.24
C GLY A 300 -6.89 -6.14 12.54
N SER A 301 -7.99 -6.05 11.82
CA SER A 301 -9.01 -5.03 11.97
C SER A 301 -10.39 -5.64 11.80
N ILE A 302 -11.34 -5.18 12.61
CA ILE A 302 -12.76 -5.48 12.48
C ILE A 302 -13.46 -4.15 12.24
N ARG A 303 -14.22 -4.04 11.16
CA ARG A 303 -15.05 -2.89 10.83
C ARG A 303 -16.48 -3.34 10.64
N LEU A 304 -17.38 -2.69 11.35
CA LEU A 304 -18.83 -2.86 11.25
C LEU A 304 -19.42 -1.52 10.82
N SER A 305 -20.24 -1.53 9.77
CA SER A 305 -20.90 -0.34 9.25
C SER A 305 -22.39 -0.59 9.09
N TYR A 306 -23.17 0.41 9.47
CA TYR A 306 -24.63 0.41 9.38
C TYR A 306 -25.09 1.75 8.83
N SER A 307 -25.82 1.76 7.71
CA SER A 307 -26.49 2.97 7.21
C SER A 307 -28.00 2.77 7.12
N LYS A 308 -28.72 3.85 7.41
CA LYS A 308 -30.13 4.01 7.09
C LYS A 308 -30.24 5.21 6.16
N ASP A 309 -30.57 4.92 4.91
CA ASP A 309 -30.71 5.88 3.84
C ASP A 309 -32.18 6.27 3.68
N GLN A 310 -32.47 7.56 3.83
CA GLN A 310 -33.77 8.17 3.62
C GLN A 310 -33.60 9.59 3.04
N GLY A 311 -34.53 10.00 2.17
CA GLY A 311 -34.51 11.30 1.49
C GLY A 311 -35.66 12.21 1.91
N MET A 312 -36.89 11.69 1.80
CA MET A 312 -38.16 12.37 2.05
C MET A 312 -38.70 12.08 3.45
N GLU A 313 -39.75 12.77 3.88
CA GLU A 313 -40.43 12.44 5.13
C GLU A 313 -41.34 11.21 4.97
N PRO A 314 -41.56 10.39 6.03
CA PRO A 314 -42.45 9.23 5.97
C PRO A 314 -43.88 9.53 5.50
N THR A 315 -44.31 10.79 5.59
CA THR A 315 -45.62 11.28 5.15
C THR A 315 -45.68 11.62 3.66
N ASP A 316 -44.55 11.71 2.98
CA ASP A 316 -44.49 12.13 1.58
C ASP A 316 -44.79 10.96 0.62
N PRO A 317 -45.57 11.18 -0.46
CA PRO A 317 -45.74 10.20 -1.52
C PRO A 317 -44.38 9.93 -2.20
N GLY A 318 -43.80 8.75 -1.95
CA GLY A 318 -42.48 8.37 -2.46
C GLY A 318 -41.40 8.17 -1.39
N TYR A 319 -41.74 8.19 -0.10
CA TYR A 319 -40.84 7.77 0.97
C TYR A 319 -40.27 6.37 0.69
N THR A 320 -38.94 6.26 0.71
CA THR A 320 -38.25 4.97 0.69
C THR A 320 -37.19 4.96 1.78
N GLU A 321 -37.17 3.86 2.54
CA GLU A 321 -36.14 3.59 3.54
C GLU A 321 -35.31 2.41 3.06
N ARG A 322 -33.98 2.55 3.10
CA ARG A 322 -33.06 1.45 2.84
C ARG A 322 -32.09 1.29 3.99
N VAL A 323 -31.91 0.06 4.43
CA VAL A 323 -30.95 -0.30 5.48
C VAL A 323 -29.80 -1.07 4.84
N ASN A 324 -28.59 -0.56 4.99
CA ASN A 324 -27.39 -1.21 4.50
C ASN A 324 -26.46 -1.59 5.64
N LYS A 325 -25.83 -2.76 5.51
CA LYS A 325 -24.94 -3.33 6.54
C LYS A 325 -23.67 -3.83 5.87
N ASN A 326 -22.55 -3.68 6.56
CA ASN A 326 -21.27 -4.21 6.11
C ASN A 326 -20.43 -4.66 7.31
N LEU A 327 -19.86 -5.86 7.21
CA LEU A 327 -18.92 -6.45 8.15
C LEU A 327 -17.65 -6.80 7.39
N ASN A 328 -16.55 -6.20 7.82
CA ASN A 328 -15.25 -6.34 7.20
C ASN A 328 -14.23 -6.74 8.27
N ILE A 329 -13.62 -7.91 8.11
CA ILE A 329 -12.63 -8.44 9.06
C ILE A 329 -11.37 -8.80 8.30
N GLN A 330 -10.25 -8.22 8.73
CA GLN A 330 -8.91 -8.62 8.32
C GLN A 330 -8.21 -9.20 9.54
N HIS A 331 -7.61 -10.36 9.38
CA HIS A 331 -6.82 -11.01 10.42
C HIS A 331 -5.62 -11.71 9.78
N SER A 332 -4.46 -11.58 10.39
CA SER A 332 -3.25 -12.30 10.05
C SER A 332 -2.53 -12.68 11.33
N GLN A 333 -2.32 -13.96 11.54
CA GLN A 333 -1.69 -14.52 12.72
C GLN A 333 -0.59 -15.49 12.32
N THR A 334 0.61 -15.23 12.82
CA THR A 334 1.73 -16.16 12.79
C THR A 334 1.62 -17.04 14.02
N ILE A 335 1.16 -18.28 13.85
CA ILE A 335 1.05 -19.26 14.95
C ILE A 335 2.45 -19.81 15.27
N SER A 336 3.29 -20.01 14.24
CA SER A 336 4.72 -20.32 14.36
C SER A 336 5.44 -19.88 13.07
N PRO A 337 6.80 -19.92 12.99
CA PRO A 337 7.53 -19.68 11.74
C PRO A 337 7.10 -20.59 10.57
N TYR A 338 6.37 -21.65 10.89
CA TYR A 338 5.94 -22.71 9.99
C TYR A 338 4.43 -22.73 9.77
N ALA A 339 3.66 -21.91 10.51
CA ALA A 339 2.21 -21.95 10.52
C ALA A 339 1.62 -20.53 10.53
N ASN A 340 0.77 -20.21 9.56
CA ASN A 340 0.03 -18.96 9.52
C ASN A 340 -1.47 -19.18 9.34
N LEU A 341 -2.25 -18.27 9.93
CA LEU A 341 -3.69 -18.15 9.74
C LEU A 341 -3.97 -16.76 9.20
N SER A 342 -4.77 -16.66 8.15
CA SER A 342 -5.23 -15.39 7.62
C SER A 342 -6.73 -15.45 7.32
N ALA A 343 -7.42 -14.34 7.56
CA ALA A 343 -8.82 -14.19 7.24
C ALA A 343 -9.07 -12.81 6.61
N SER A 344 -9.87 -12.80 5.56
CA SER A 344 -10.36 -11.60 4.88
C SER A 344 -11.85 -11.80 4.65
N ILE A 345 -12.67 -11.41 5.62
CA ILE A 345 -14.13 -11.53 5.57
C ILE A 345 -14.69 -10.19 5.11
N ASN A 346 -15.51 -10.22 4.07
CA ASN A 346 -16.30 -9.10 3.58
C ASN A 346 -17.74 -9.59 3.37
N LEU A 347 -18.64 -9.19 4.26
CA LEU A 347 -20.06 -9.51 4.19
C LEU A 347 -20.83 -8.19 4.15
N ARG A 348 -21.69 -8.01 3.15
CA ARG A 348 -22.42 -6.75 2.96
C ARG A 348 -23.78 -6.97 2.33
N THR A 349 -24.66 -5.99 2.49
CA THR A 349 -25.87 -5.89 1.67
C THR A 349 -25.51 -5.49 0.23
N ALA A 350 -26.31 -5.92 -0.75
CA ALA A 350 -26.10 -5.66 -2.17
C ALA A 350 -25.84 -4.18 -2.49
N ASP A 351 -26.67 -3.31 -1.92
CA ASP A 351 -26.65 -1.87 -2.16
C ASP A 351 -25.59 -1.09 -1.37
N TYR A 352 -24.87 -1.74 -0.43
CA TYR A 352 -23.99 -1.03 0.50
C TYR A 352 -22.94 -0.15 -0.21
N TYR A 353 -22.17 -0.70 -1.17
CA TYR A 353 -21.15 0.09 -1.87
C TYR A 353 -21.72 1.13 -2.82
N ARG A 354 -22.83 0.82 -3.50
CA ARG A 354 -23.53 1.78 -4.37
C ARG A 354 -23.99 3.02 -3.60
N ARG A 355 -24.36 2.87 -2.33
CA ARG A 355 -24.84 3.96 -1.46
C ARG A 355 -23.74 4.64 -0.65
N ASN A 356 -22.77 3.86 -0.14
CA ASN A 356 -21.82 4.31 0.88
C ASN A 356 -20.35 4.40 0.41
N SER A 357 -20.00 3.92 -0.78
CA SER A 357 -18.65 4.10 -1.33
C SER A 357 -18.59 5.27 -2.31
N TYR A 358 -17.46 5.98 -2.33
CA TYR A 358 -17.13 7.03 -3.30
C TYR A 358 -16.13 6.55 -4.37
N ASN A 359 -15.68 5.30 -4.26
CA ASN A 359 -14.83 4.67 -5.26
C ASN A 359 -15.71 4.06 -6.35
N ILE A 360 -15.47 4.42 -7.61
CA ILE A 360 -16.24 3.91 -8.75
C ILE A 360 -16.09 2.40 -8.90
N ASP A 361 -14.90 1.86 -8.59
CA ASP A 361 -14.61 0.43 -8.70
C ASP A 361 -15.44 -0.36 -7.65
N ASP A 362 -15.60 0.16 -6.43
CA ASP A 362 -16.45 -0.46 -5.39
C ASP A 362 -17.94 -0.39 -5.77
N GLN A 363 -18.39 0.71 -6.35
CA GLN A 363 -19.80 0.92 -6.73
C GLN A 363 -20.25 -0.02 -7.85
N ALA A 364 -19.33 -0.37 -8.76
CA ALA A 364 -19.57 -1.34 -9.82
C ALA A 364 -19.43 -2.80 -9.33
N GLU A 365 -18.96 -3.03 -8.10
CA GLU A 365 -18.75 -4.39 -7.58
C GLU A 365 -20.09 -5.03 -7.20
N THR A 366 -20.50 -6.05 -7.97
CA THR A 366 -21.70 -6.87 -7.70
C THR A 366 -21.42 -8.10 -6.84
N THR A 367 -20.18 -8.31 -6.42
CA THR A 367 -19.79 -9.51 -5.67
C THR A 367 -19.23 -9.17 -4.30
N SER A 368 -19.40 -10.07 -3.33
CA SER A 368 -18.69 -10.03 -2.05
C SER A 368 -17.88 -11.30 -1.87
N ARG A 369 -16.62 -11.16 -1.45
CA ARG A 369 -15.71 -12.30 -1.29
C ARG A 369 -15.16 -12.33 0.13
N SER A 370 -15.38 -13.45 0.79
CA SER A 370 -14.82 -13.76 2.10
C SER A 370 -13.92 -14.98 2.01
N SER A 371 -12.78 -14.97 2.70
CA SER A 371 -11.89 -16.12 2.75
C SER A 371 -11.20 -16.28 4.10
N ILE A 372 -10.93 -17.53 4.45
CA ILE A 372 -10.11 -17.92 5.59
C ILE A 372 -9.11 -18.94 5.07
N SER A 373 -7.83 -18.80 5.42
CA SER A 373 -6.79 -19.74 5.03
C SER A 373 -5.82 -20.00 6.16
N TYR A 374 -5.43 -21.26 6.29
CA TYR A 374 -4.40 -21.74 7.19
C TYR A 374 -3.34 -22.47 6.38
N ASN A 375 -2.08 -22.10 6.56
CA ASN A 375 -0.95 -22.74 5.89
C ASN A 375 0.06 -23.25 6.92
N TYR A 376 0.53 -24.47 6.70
CA TYR A 376 1.57 -25.12 7.48
C TYR A 376 2.65 -25.68 6.55
N SER A 377 3.90 -25.29 6.76
CA SER A 377 5.07 -25.81 6.08
C SER A 377 5.91 -26.59 7.07
N HIS A 378 6.17 -27.88 6.83
CA HIS A 378 7.04 -28.65 7.72
C HIS A 378 8.42 -27.96 7.89
N PRO A 379 9.04 -27.94 9.07
CA PRO A 379 10.29 -27.20 9.31
C PRO A 379 11.45 -27.52 8.36
N GLU A 380 11.55 -28.77 7.91
CA GLU A 380 12.55 -29.23 6.92
C GLU A 380 12.05 -29.15 5.46
N ASN A 381 10.91 -28.49 5.23
CA ASN A 381 10.20 -28.40 3.96
C ASN A 381 9.87 -29.79 3.35
N LEU A 382 9.60 -30.81 4.18
CA LEU A 382 9.25 -32.16 3.73
C LEU A 382 7.85 -32.25 3.12
N TYR A 383 6.93 -31.45 3.63
CA TYR A 383 5.57 -31.36 3.11
C TYR A 383 4.96 -30.01 3.48
N ASN A 384 3.97 -29.61 2.70
CA ASN A 384 3.16 -28.43 2.93
C ASN A 384 1.70 -28.84 3.03
N PHE A 385 1.00 -28.32 4.03
CA PHE A 385 -0.42 -28.46 4.21
C PHE A 385 -1.07 -27.07 4.19
N SER A 386 -2.13 -26.90 3.41
CA SER A 386 -2.92 -25.67 3.40
C SER A 386 -4.39 -26.02 3.41
N THR A 387 -5.19 -25.32 4.19
CA THR A 387 -6.65 -25.41 4.13
C THR A 387 -7.25 -24.02 3.98
N ASN A 388 -8.27 -23.90 3.14
CA ASN A 388 -8.94 -22.64 2.89
C ASN A 388 -10.45 -22.84 2.76
N ALA A 389 -11.21 -21.82 3.13
CA ALA A 389 -12.62 -21.71 2.84
C ALA A 389 -12.87 -20.35 2.19
N ARG A 390 -13.69 -20.34 1.15
CA ARG A 390 -14.04 -19.14 0.40
C ARG A 390 -15.56 -19.08 0.25
N LEU A 391 -16.13 -17.95 0.62
CA LEU A 391 -17.53 -17.60 0.41
C LEU A 391 -17.58 -16.51 -0.65
N VAL A 392 -18.40 -16.69 -1.68
CA VAL A 392 -18.68 -15.70 -2.71
C VAL A 392 -20.19 -15.47 -2.75
N GLN A 393 -20.60 -14.22 -2.61
CA GLN A 393 -21.97 -13.79 -2.81
C GLN A 393 -22.00 -12.97 -4.09
N ASP A 394 -22.89 -13.32 -5.02
CA ASP A 394 -23.20 -12.50 -6.18
C ASP A 394 -24.54 -11.81 -5.95
N PHE A 395 -24.55 -10.50 -6.07
CA PHE A 395 -25.74 -9.67 -5.85
C PHE A 395 -26.49 -9.38 -7.15
N SER A 396 -26.02 -9.90 -8.30
CA SER A 396 -26.72 -9.78 -9.57
C SER A 396 -27.83 -10.81 -9.76
N ASP A 397 -27.64 -12.02 -9.21
CA ASP A 397 -28.59 -13.14 -9.21
C ASP A 397 -28.88 -13.68 -7.79
N TYR A 398 -28.41 -12.97 -6.76
CA TYR A 398 -28.52 -13.35 -5.34
C TYR A 398 -27.95 -14.73 -4.96
N SER A 399 -27.12 -15.32 -5.82
CA SER A 399 -26.49 -16.60 -5.57
C SER A 399 -25.37 -16.51 -4.51
N THR A 400 -25.18 -17.60 -3.77
CA THR A 400 -24.12 -17.71 -2.76
C THR A 400 -23.41 -19.05 -2.89
N SER A 401 -22.09 -19.02 -3.09
CA SER A 401 -21.25 -20.22 -3.19
C SER A 401 -20.21 -20.26 -2.07
N ILE A 402 -20.00 -21.46 -1.51
CA ILE A 402 -18.97 -21.77 -0.53
C ILE A 402 -18.06 -22.86 -1.10
N ASP A 403 -16.84 -22.48 -1.47
CA ASP A 403 -15.76 -23.41 -1.77
C ASP A 403 -14.94 -23.62 -0.47
N GLY A 404 -15.30 -24.61 0.33
CA GLY A 404 -14.60 -24.85 1.59
C GLY A 404 -15.30 -25.81 2.55
N PRO A 405 -14.55 -26.53 3.41
CA PRO A 405 -13.09 -26.54 3.50
C PRO A 405 -12.41 -27.25 2.32
N ALA A 406 -11.51 -26.54 1.63
CA ALA A 406 -10.62 -27.10 0.64
C ALA A 406 -9.24 -27.28 1.26
N ALA A 407 -8.67 -28.48 1.19
CA ALA A 407 -7.35 -28.75 1.75
C ALA A 407 -6.39 -29.23 0.65
N SER A 408 -5.13 -28.85 0.75
CA SER A 408 -4.06 -29.28 -0.14
C SER A 408 -2.89 -29.77 0.69
N PHE A 409 -2.47 -31.01 0.45
CA PHE A 409 -1.29 -31.61 1.07
C PHE A 409 -0.29 -31.99 -0.02
N ARG A 410 0.90 -31.40 0.02
CA ARG A 410 1.94 -31.58 -1.00
C ARG A 410 3.20 -32.10 -0.34
N LEU A 411 3.69 -33.25 -0.79
CA LEU A 411 5.00 -33.75 -0.39
C LEU A 411 6.10 -33.03 -1.18
N LYS A 412 7.27 -32.85 -0.55
CA LYS A 412 8.47 -32.40 -1.23
C LYS A 412 8.81 -33.35 -2.36
N THR A 413 8.98 -32.82 -3.56
CA THR A 413 9.49 -33.59 -4.69
C THR A 413 10.84 -34.18 -4.31
N PHE A 414 11.00 -35.49 -4.50
CA PHE A 414 12.24 -36.19 -4.18
C PHE A 414 12.73 -36.98 -5.39
N SER A 415 14.05 -37.15 -5.46
CA SER A 415 14.73 -37.90 -6.53
C SER A 415 15.23 -39.22 -5.94
N PRO A 416 14.47 -40.32 -6.05
CA PRO A 416 14.78 -41.57 -5.33
C PRO A 416 16.15 -42.17 -5.66
N PHE A 417 16.71 -41.84 -6.83
CA PHE A 417 17.98 -42.40 -7.31
C PHE A 417 19.12 -41.38 -7.38
N SER A 418 18.94 -40.15 -6.89
CA SER A 418 20.02 -39.15 -6.94
C SER A 418 21.21 -39.57 -6.07
N GLY A 419 22.37 -39.77 -6.68
CA GLY A 419 23.62 -40.07 -5.97
C GLY A 419 24.32 -38.82 -5.41
N ARG A 420 25.29 -39.02 -4.51
CA ARG A 420 26.15 -37.95 -3.94
C ARG A 420 27.40 -37.65 -4.78
N SER A 421 27.54 -38.23 -5.97
CA SER A 421 28.78 -38.16 -6.76
C SER A 421 28.75 -37.00 -7.76
N GLY A 422 29.85 -36.25 -7.88
CA GLY A 422 29.98 -35.06 -8.74
C GLY A 422 30.28 -35.35 -10.22
N GLY A 423 29.81 -36.48 -10.76
CA GLY A 423 29.92 -36.83 -12.19
C GLY A 423 28.71 -36.41 -13.01
N ASP A 424 28.74 -36.71 -14.32
CA ASP A 424 27.56 -36.55 -15.19
C ASP A 424 26.41 -37.43 -14.65
N GLN A 425 25.25 -36.81 -14.40
CA GLN A 425 24.08 -37.52 -13.86
C GLN A 425 23.52 -38.51 -14.89
N ASN A 426 23.30 -39.75 -14.48
CA ASN A 426 22.60 -40.72 -15.31
C ASN A 426 21.11 -40.35 -15.44
N TRP A 427 20.46 -40.76 -16.53
CA TRP A 427 19.05 -40.43 -16.78
C TRP A 427 18.11 -40.83 -15.62
N TYR A 428 18.38 -41.95 -14.95
CA TYR A 428 17.58 -42.44 -13.82
C TYR A 428 17.79 -41.61 -12.55
N GLU A 429 18.93 -40.94 -12.40
CA GLU A 429 19.21 -40.01 -11.29
C GLU A 429 18.41 -38.71 -11.45
N THR A 430 17.89 -38.43 -12.65
CA THR A 430 17.02 -37.27 -12.96
C THR A 430 15.53 -37.56 -12.77
N ILE A 431 15.17 -38.76 -12.27
CA ILE A 431 13.79 -39.12 -11.96
C ILE A 431 13.36 -38.37 -10.69
N ASN A 432 12.29 -37.60 -10.82
CA ASN A 432 11.65 -36.86 -9.75
C ASN A 432 10.23 -37.40 -9.52
N ILE A 433 9.90 -37.65 -8.26
CA ILE A 433 8.56 -38.06 -7.85
C ILE A 433 7.92 -36.92 -7.07
N SER A 434 6.72 -36.54 -7.49
CA SER A 434 5.87 -35.57 -6.80
C SER A 434 4.55 -36.24 -6.42
N TYR A 435 4.03 -35.89 -5.24
CA TYR A 435 2.76 -36.41 -4.75
C TYR A 435 1.98 -35.29 -4.06
N ASN A 436 0.78 -35.05 -4.57
CA ASN A 436 -0.09 -33.96 -4.16
C ASN A 436 -1.48 -34.50 -3.89
N ASN A 437 -2.15 -33.96 -2.88
CA ASN A 437 -3.51 -34.35 -2.51
C ASN A 437 -4.34 -33.09 -2.37
N LYS A 438 -5.59 -33.14 -2.84
CA LYS A 438 -6.55 -32.04 -2.79
C LYS A 438 -7.88 -32.57 -2.29
N LEU A 439 -8.37 -32.02 -1.18
CA LEU A 439 -9.75 -32.13 -0.76
C LEU A 439 -10.48 -30.87 -1.25
N GLN A 440 -11.67 -31.04 -1.82
CA GLN A 440 -12.54 -29.93 -2.18
C GLN A 440 -13.96 -30.25 -1.75
N THR A 441 -14.60 -29.28 -1.14
CA THR A 441 -16.03 -29.29 -0.87
C THR A 441 -16.64 -28.04 -1.47
N ARG A 442 -17.88 -28.15 -1.91
CA ARG A 442 -18.64 -27.08 -2.54
C ARG A 442 -20.09 -27.14 -2.08
N PHE A 443 -20.63 -25.96 -1.80
CA PHE A 443 -22.03 -25.72 -1.52
C PHE A 443 -22.46 -24.51 -2.33
N ASP A 444 -23.46 -24.66 -3.20
CA ASP A 444 -23.96 -23.59 -4.06
C ASP A 444 -25.44 -23.38 -3.76
N TYR A 445 -25.80 -22.18 -3.31
CA TYR A 445 -27.15 -21.73 -3.03
C TYR A 445 -27.61 -20.77 -4.12
N ASP A 446 -28.54 -21.23 -4.95
CA ASP A 446 -29.13 -20.50 -6.07
C ASP A 446 -30.67 -20.57 -5.92
N PRO A 447 -31.31 -19.56 -5.31
CA PRO A 447 -32.73 -19.62 -4.98
C PRO A 447 -33.62 -19.48 -6.24
N ILE A 448 -34.67 -20.30 -6.35
CA ILE A 448 -35.61 -20.25 -7.49
C ILE A 448 -36.33 -18.89 -7.57
N ASP A 449 -36.72 -18.36 -6.41
CA ASP A 449 -37.42 -17.08 -6.26
C ASP A 449 -36.46 -16.02 -5.70
N GLU A 450 -35.48 -15.58 -6.49
CA GLU A 450 -34.40 -14.67 -6.08
C GLU A 450 -34.87 -13.45 -5.25
N ASP A 451 -35.92 -12.76 -5.72
CA ASP A 451 -36.44 -11.54 -5.09
C ASP A 451 -37.35 -11.79 -3.87
N SER A 452 -37.84 -13.03 -3.68
CA SER A 452 -38.80 -13.39 -2.62
C SER A 452 -38.45 -14.67 -1.87
N ALA A 453 -37.18 -15.09 -1.89
CA ALA A 453 -36.73 -16.30 -1.24
C ALA A 453 -37.06 -16.27 0.26
N GLU A 454 -37.93 -17.20 0.69
CA GLU A 454 -38.32 -17.32 2.11
C GLU A 454 -37.21 -17.97 2.95
N VAL A 455 -36.46 -18.87 2.34
CA VAL A 455 -35.32 -19.57 2.94
C VAL A 455 -34.07 -18.71 2.78
N THR A 456 -33.29 -18.55 3.84
CA THR A 456 -32.00 -17.85 3.76
C THR A 456 -30.86 -18.80 3.41
N PHE A 457 -29.77 -18.30 2.82
CA PHE A 457 -28.59 -19.14 2.50
C PHE A 457 -28.06 -19.91 3.73
N PHE A 458 -28.15 -19.30 4.93
CA PHE A 458 -27.64 -19.92 6.16
C PHE A 458 -28.54 -21.06 6.64
N GLU A 459 -29.86 -20.92 6.48
CA GLU A 459 -30.81 -22.00 6.74
C GLU A 459 -30.61 -23.14 5.76
N ALA A 460 -30.49 -22.83 4.45
CA ALA A 460 -30.16 -23.82 3.45
C ALA A 460 -28.84 -24.54 3.79
N LEU A 461 -27.78 -23.82 4.14
CA LEU A 461 -26.49 -24.40 4.53
C LEU A 461 -26.53 -25.34 5.76
N THR A 462 -27.55 -25.24 6.60
CA THR A 462 -27.67 -26.06 7.82
C THR A 462 -28.74 -27.16 7.73
N ASP A 463 -29.69 -27.03 6.80
CA ASP A 463 -30.81 -27.93 6.60
C ASP A 463 -30.97 -28.29 5.12
N ARG A 464 -30.81 -29.57 4.82
CA ARG A 464 -30.92 -30.11 3.46
C ARG A 464 -32.32 -29.96 2.87
N ASP A 465 -33.36 -30.15 3.67
CA ASP A 465 -34.73 -30.13 3.14
C ASP A 465 -35.10 -28.70 2.71
N LYS A 466 -34.67 -27.70 3.50
CA LYS A 466 -34.79 -26.28 3.15
C LYS A 466 -33.96 -25.90 1.93
N TYR A 467 -32.78 -26.51 1.75
CA TYR A 467 -31.99 -26.32 0.55
C TYR A 467 -32.74 -26.80 -0.69
N GLU A 468 -33.24 -28.04 -0.67
CA GLU A 468 -33.98 -28.63 -1.79
C GLU A 468 -35.26 -27.83 -2.10
N GLU A 469 -35.96 -27.31 -1.08
CA GLU A 469 -37.11 -26.41 -1.23
C GLU A 469 -36.73 -25.07 -1.89
N ALA A 470 -35.62 -24.48 -1.47
CA ALA A 470 -35.21 -23.15 -1.93
C ALA A 470 -34.60 -23.14 -3.34
N THR A 471 -33.83 -24.17 -3.69
CA THR A 471 -33.06 -24.22 -4.94
C THR A 471 -33.64 -25.19 -5.97
N GLY A 472 -34.47 -26.16 -5.54
CA GLY A 472 -34.90 -27.26 -6.39
C GLY A 472 -33.78 -28.22 -6.77
N ASP A 473 -32.60 -28.07 -6.15
CA ASP A 473 -31.42 -28.90 -6.38
C ASP A 473 -31.25 -29.91 -5.25
N ILE A 474 -30.87 -31.14 -5.61
CA ILE A 474 -30.58 -32.24 -4.69
C ILE A 474 -29.09 -32.33 -4.32
N ASP A 475 -28.22 -31.56 -4.99
CA ASP A 475 -26.78 -31.55 -4.80
C ASP A 475 -26.32 -30.67 -3.63
N TYR A 476 -26.91 -30.94 -2.47
CA TYR A 476 -26.72 -30.16 -1.24
C TYR A 476 -25.26 -29.82 -0.93
N ILE A 477 -24.41 -30.81 -0.67
CA ILE A 477 -22.97 -30.62 -0.45
C ILE A 477 -22.23 -31.60 -1.36
N GLN A 478 -21.39 -31.05 -2.22
CA GLN A 478 -20.50 -31.82 -3.07
C GLN A 478 -19.13 -31.92 -2.39
N ALA A 479 -18.52 -33.10 -2.38
CA ALA A 479 -17.22 -33.33 -1.77
C ALA A 479 -16.39 -34.31 -2.59
N GLY A 480 -15.08 -34.09 -2.66
CA GLY A 480 -14.19 -34.99 -3.38
C GLY A 480 -12.76 -34.88 -2.89
N PHE A 481 -12.04 -36.00 -2.99
CA PHE A 481 -10.62 -36.06 -2.69
C PHE A 481 -9.83 -36.55 -3.92
N GLN A 482 -8.89 -35.74 -4.38
CA GLN A 482 -8.02 -36.02 -5.53
C GLN A 482 -6.59 -36.26 -5.04
N GLN A 483 -5.98 -37.34 -5.52
CA GLN A 483 -4.58 -37.66 -5.32
C GLN A 483 -3.89 -37.61 -6.67
N SER A 484 -2.76 -36.91 -6.74
CA SER A 484 -1.97 -36.75 -7.97
C SER A 484 -0.54 -37.21 -7.70
N ALA A 485 -0.10 -38.22 -8.43
CA ALA A 485 1.27 -38.69 -8.45
C ALA A 485 1.90 -38.40 -9.81
N GLY A 486 3.02 -37.70 -9.80
CA GLY A 486 3.75 -37.31 -11.01
C GLY A 486 5.17 -37.87 -10.98
N ILE A 487 5.55 -38.58 -12.03
CA ILE A 487 6.94 -39.00 -12.28
C ILE A 487 7.48 -38.17 -13.44
N GLN A 488 8.56 -37.44 -13.21
CA GLN A 488 9.22 -36.64 -14.23
C GLN A 488 10.68 -37.07 -14.38
N ILE A 489 11.09 -37.38 -15.61
CA ILE A 489 12.48 -37.65 -15.99
C ILE A 489 13.01 -36.37 -16.62
N GLY A 490 13.99 -35.74 -15.96
CA GLY A 490 14.52 -34.44 -16.36
C GLY A 490 15.36 -34.49 -17.64
N GLN A 491 16.18 -35.53 -17.80
CA GLN A 491 17.03 -35.70 -18.97
C GLN A 491 17.10 -37.17 -19.38
N VAL A 492 16.26 -37.55 -20.34
CA VAL A 492 16.23 -38.90 -20.92
C VAL A 492 17.48 -39.15 -21.78
N ILE A 493 17.95 -38.12 -22.49
CA ILE A 493 19.13 -38.17 -23.36
C ILE A 493 20.18 -37.17 -22.83
N PRO A 494 21.40 -37.62 -22.46
CA PRO A 494 22.47 -36.75 -21.99
C PRO A 494 23.02 -35.91 -23.16
N SER A 495 22.48 -34.71 -23.33
CA SER A 495 22.88 -33.74 -24.36
C SER A 495 22.83 -32.33 -23.80
N GLN A 496 23.84 -31.53 -24.15
CA GLN A 496 23.93 -30.11 -23.77
C GLN A 496 23.09 -29.20 -24.69
N PHE A 497 22.70 -29.68 -25.87
CA PHE A 497 21.99 -28.89 -26.89
C PHE A 497 20.51 -29.26 -27.00
N LEU A 498 20.17 -30.52 -26.72
CA LEU A 498 18.82 -31.04 -26.80
C LEU A 498 18.37 -31.50 -25.42
N ASN A 499 17.34 -30.86 -24.89
CA ASN A 499 16.69 -31.29 -23.67
C ASN A 499 15.50 -32.20 -24.02
N VAL A 500 15.61 -33.47 -23.63
CA VAL A 500 14.53 -34.47 -23.77
C VAL A 500 14.08 -34.88 -22.38
N SER A 501 12.82 -34.60 -22.06
CA SER A 501 12.22 -34.96 -20.78
C SER A 501 10.97 -35.80 -21.01
N ALA A 502 10.64 -36.69 -20.08
CA ALA A 502 9.46 -37.53 -20.14
C ALA A 502 8.71 -37.45 -18.81
N GLY A 503 7.38 -37.47 -18.85
CA GLY A 503 6.56 -37.35 -17.66
C GLY A 503 5.35 -38.26 -17.70
N ILE A 504 4.96 -38.78 -16.55
CA ILE A 504 3.68 -39.48 -16.33
C ILE A 504 2.99 -38.76 -15.18
N ASN A 505 1.74 -38.35 -15.40
CA ASN A 505 0.87 -37.84 -14.35
C ASN A 505 -0.31 -38.81 -14.17
N TYR A 506 -0.52 -39.26 -12.94
CA TYR A 506 -1.61 -40.14 -12.54
C TYR A 506 -2.48 -39.42 -11.51
N ASN A 507 -3.79 -39.40 -11.73
CA ASN A 507 -4.75 -38.88 -10.76
C ASN A 507 -5.71 -39.98 -10.32
N GLU A 508 -6.03 -40.00 -9.03
CA GLU A 508 -7.09 -40.80 -8.44
C GLU A 508 -8.07 -39.89 -7.70
N TYR A 509 -9.36 -40.05 -8.00
CA TYR A 509 -10.46 -39.28 -7.45
C TYR A 509 -11.32 -40.18 -6.58
N TRP A 510 -11.69 -39.69 -5.39
CA TRP A 510 -12.57 -40.37 -4.45
C TRP A 510 -13.80 -39.48 -4.20
N TYR A 511 -14.98 -40.08 -4.39
CA TYR A 511 -16.26 -39.40 -4.24
C TYR A 511 -17.18 -40.18 -3.29
N PRO A 512 -17.99 -39.47 -2.48
CA PRO A 512 -18.98 -40.08 -1.60
C PRO A 512 -20.25 -40.48 -2.35
N SER A 513 -20.42 -40.02 -3.59
CA SER A 513 -21.59 -40.28 -4.42
C SER A 513 -21.20 -40.44 -5.90
N THR A 514 -22.18 -40.86 -6.69
CA THR A 514 -22.18 -40.79 -8.15
C THR A 514 -23.59 -40.43 -8.62
N ILE A 515 -23.77 -40.20 -9.92
CA ILE A 515 -25.09 -39.96 -10.49
C ILE A 515 -25.58 -41.12 -11.36
N ARG A 516 -26.91 -41.21 -11.49
CA ARG A 516 -27.63 -42.04 -12.44
C ARG A 516 -28.61 -41.18 -13.20
N GLN A 517 -28.61 -41.29 -14.51
CA GLN A 517 -29.59 -40.66 -15.38
C GLN A 517 -30.53 -41.72 -15.94
N GLU A 518 -31.83 -41.43 -15.87
CA GLU A 518 -32.89 -42.26 -16.42
C GLU A 518 -33.84 -41.38 -17.24
N PHE A 519 -34.35 -41.90 -18.36
CA PHE A 519 -35.31 -41.17 -19.19
C PHE A 519 -36.72 -41.48 -18.70
N ASN A 520 -37.46 -40.45 -18.33
CA ASN A 520 -38.86 -40.59 -17.96
C ASN A 520 -39.74 -40.34 -19.21
N PRO A 521 -40.45 -41.36 -19.73
CA PRO A 521 -41.28 -41.24 -20.93
C PRO A 521 -42.53 -40.37 -20.71
N ASP A 522 -42.99 -40.20 -19.47
CA ASP A 522 -44.19 -39.41 -19.15
C ASP A 522 -43.88 -37.91 -19.11
N SER A 523 -42.71 -37.52 -18.59
CA SER A 523 -42.26 -36.13 -18.52
C SER A 523 -41.42 -35.68 -19.73
N LEU A 524 -41.04 -36.61 -20.62
CA LEU A 524 -40.16 -36.43 -21.77
C LEU A 524 -38.81 -35.77 -21.40
N ARG A 525 -38.32 -36.06 -20.19
CA ARG A 525 -37.08 -35.47 -19.64
C ARG A 525 -36.16 -36.56 -19.09
N ILE A 526 -34.88 -36.25 -19.04
CA ILE A 526 -33.87 -37.05 -18.35
C ILE A 526 -33.88 -36.61 -16.89
N GLU A 527 -34.15 -37.54 -16.00
CA GLU A 527 -34.10 -37.35 -14.55
C GLU A 527 -32.75 -37.84 -14.04
N THR A 528 -32.05 -36.98 -13.30
CA THR A 528 -30.78 -37.32 -12.65
C THR A 528 -31.06 -37.64 -11.18
N ARG A 529 -30.59 -38.79 -10.72
CA ARG A 529 -30.66 -39.23 -9.34
C ARG A 529 -29.25 -39.39 -8.77
N LYS A 530 -29.03 -38.83 -7.58
CA LYS A 530 -27.82 -39.07 -6.79
C LYS A 530 -27.83 -40.46 -6.18
N VAL A 531 -26.70 -41.15 -6.29
CA VAL A 531 -26.47 -42.48 -5.71
C VAL A 531 -25.33 -42.35 -4.71
N ASP A 532 -25.69 -42.33 -3.43
CA ASP A 532 -24.74 -42.31 -2.33
C ASP A 532 -23.95 -43.63 -2.28
N GLY A 533 -22.64 -43.52 -2.16
CA GLY A 533 -21.73 -44.65 -2.15
C GLY A 533 -20.31 -44.23 -2.54
N PHE A 534 -19.33 -44.80 -1.83
CA PHE A 534 -17.92 -44.53 -2.13
C PHE A 534 -17.55 -45.05 -3.52
N SER A 535 -17.11 -44.15 -4.39
CA SER A 535 -16.70 -44.45 -5.75
C SER A 535 -15.34 -43.82 -6.06
N THR A 536 -14.55 -44.51 -6.89
CA THR A 536 -13.21 -44.07 -7.27
C THR A 536 -13.07 -43.98 -8.77
N ALA A 537 -12.39 -42.94 -9.25
CA ALA A 537 -12.01 -42.80 -10.64
C ALA A 537 -10.50 -42.58 -10.78
N ARG A 538 -9.91 -43.01 -11.89
CA ARG A 538 -8.47 -42.89 -12.15
C ARG A 538 -8.26 -42.40 -13.56
N ASP A 539 -7.39 -41.41 -13.73
CA ASP A 539 -6.89 -41.00 -15.04
C ASP A 539 -5.37 -40.86 -15.03
N PHE A 540 -4.80 -40.89 -16.23
CA PHE A 540 -3.38 -40.63 -16.41
C PHE A 540 -3.11 -40.05 -17.78
N ASN A 541 -1.99 -39.36 -17.87
CA ASN A 541 -1.41 -38.90 -19.13
C ASN A 541 0.10 -39.13 -19.12
N THR A 542 0.65 -39.28 -20.31
CA THR A 542 2.09 -39.42 -20.53
C THR A 542 2.56 -38.35 -21.50
N SER A 543 3.74 -37.78 -21.28
CA SER A 543 4.31 -36.77 -22.16
C SER A 543 5.79 -37.00 -22.43
N ILE A 544 6.24 -36.62 -23.62
CA ILE A 544 7.65 -36.51 -23.98
C ILE A 544 7.87 -35.13 -24.59
N ASN A 545 8.76 -34.35 -24.00
CA ASN A 545 9.06 -32.98 -24.40
C ASN A 545 10.49 -32.89 -24.95
N PHE A 546 10.60 -32.27 -26.12
CA PHE A 546 11.86 -31.95 -26.78
C PHE A 546 11.99 -30.43 -26.84
N SER A 547 13.11 -29.89 -26.36
CA SER A 547 13.38 -28.46 -26.45
C SER A 547 14.86 -28.18 -26.71
N THR A 548 15.13 -27.06 -27.37
CA THR A 548 16.49 -26.57 -27.61
C THR A 548 16.50 -25.05 -27.57
N THR A 549 17.69 -24.44 -27.55
CA THR A 549 17.86 -23.00 -27.66
C THR A 549 18.86 -22.71 -28.77
N ILE A 550 18.43 -21.92 -29.76
CA ILE A 550 19.21 -21.51 -30.92
C ILE A 550 19.48 -20.01 -30.78
N TYR A 551 20.74 -19.62 -30.92
CA TYR A 551 21.16 -18.22 -30.87
C TYR A 551 21.55 -17.75 -32.28
N GLY A 552 20.86 -16.74 -32.79
CA GLY A 552 21.25 -15.98 -33.98
C GLY A 552 21.86 -14.65 -33.57
N VAL A 553 23.08 -14.36 -34.01
CA VAL A 553 23.75 -13.07 -33.77
C VAL A 553 24.16 -12.43 -35.08
N SER A 554 23.89 -11.13 -35.21
CA SER A 554 24.35 -10.30 -36.31
C SER A 554 25.12 -9.12 -35.74
N ASN A 555 26.27 -8.78 -36.35
CA ASN A 555 27.10 -7.65 -35.94
C ASN A 555 26.81 -6.37 -36.74
N GLN A 556 25.74 -6.36 -37.53
CA GLN A 556 25.35 -5.18 -38.31
C GLN A 556 25.03 -4.00 -37.39
N ARG A 557 25.33 -2.79 -37.89
CA ARG A 557 25.10 -1.53 -37.20
C ARG A 557 24.06 -0.73 -37.97
N ILE A 558 23.00 -0.30 -37.28
CA ILE A 558 21.93 0.52 -37.86
C ILE A 558 21.75 1.72 -36.93
N GLY A 559 22.29 2.87 -37.32
CA GLY A 559 22.29 4.08 -36.49
C GLY A 559 23.03 3.86 -35.16
N SER A 560 22.37 4.15 -34.04
CA SER A 560 22.90 3.92 -32.68
C SER A 560 22.72 2.48 -32.19
N LEU A 561 22.03 1.62 -32.96
CA LEU A 561 21.89 0.21 -32.65
C LEU A 561 23.08 -0.57 -33.20
N GLN A 562 23.77 -1.28 -32.33
CA GLN A 562 24.91 -2.12 -32.66
C GLN A 562 24.62 -3.56 -32.30
N GLY A 563 24.64 -4.42 -33.30
CA GLY A 563 24.43 -5.83 -33.12
C GLY A 563 22.99 -6.19 -32.81
N PHE A 564 22.61 -7.38 -33.23
CA PHE A 564 21.28 -7.93 -33.05
C PHE A 564 21.42 -9.37 -32.60
N ARG A 565 20.75 -9.73 -31.51
CA ARG A 565 20.67 -11.09 -31.00
C ARG A 565 19.22 -11.54 -31.04
N HIS A 566 18.99 -12.66 -31.72
CA HIS A 566 17.74 -13.41 -31.68
C HIS A 566 17.98 -14.71 -30.92
N THR A 567 17.25 -14.90 -29.82
CA THR A 567 17.23 -16.19 -29.11
C THR A 567 15.92 -16.90 -29.46
N LEU A 568 16.03 -18.02 -30.17
CA LEU A 568 14.92 -18.86 -30.60
C LEU A 568 14.88 -20.11 -29.71
N ARG A 569 13.76 -20.34 -29.02
CA ARG A 569 13.54 -21.50 -28.14
C ARG A 569 12.36 -22.32 -28.65
N PRO A 570 12.60 -23.22 -29.62
CA PRO A 570 11.56 -24.14 -30.07
C PRO A 570 11.38 -25.27 -29.06
N SER A 571 10.14 -25.74 -28.95
CA SER A 571 9.75 -26.87 -28.13
C SER A 571 8.64 -27.67 -28.81
N VAL A 572 8.75 -28.99 -28.74
CA VAL A 572 7.77 -29.94 -29.25
C VAL A 572 7.43 -30.91 -28.12
N SER A 573 6.16 -31.07 -27.82
CA SER A 573 5.65 -31.96 -26.78
C SER A 573 4.67 -32.94 -27.38
N PHE A 574 4.94 -34.24 -27.25
CA PHE A 574 3.95 -35.27 -27.54
C PHE A 574 3.28 -35.73 -26.24
N GLY A 575 1.97 -35.58 -26.15
CA GLY A 575 1.15 -36.01 -25.03
C GLY A 575 0.14 -37.09 -25.44
N TYR A 576 -0.03 -38.09 -24.60
CA TYR A 576 -1.02 -39.15 -24.76
C TYR A 576 -1.93 -39.26 -23.54
N ARG A 577 -3.23 -39.35 -23.81
CA ARG A 577 -4.28 -39.64 -22.83
C ARG A 577 -5.23 -40.70 -23.43
N PRO A 578 -5.45 -41.84 -22.75
CA PRO A 578 -6.45 -42.82 -23.19
C PRO A 578 -7.88 -42.26 -23.19
N ASP A 579 -8.78 -42.93 -23.92
CA ASP A 579 -10.22 -42.68 -23.78
C ASP A 579 -10.76 -43.36 -22.51
N PHE A 580 -11.00 -42.57 -21.47
CA PHE A 580 -11.58 -43.06 -20.21
C PHE A 580 -13.09 -43.33 -20.29
N SER A 581 -13.71 -43.10 -21.45
CA SER A 581 -15.09 -43.52 -21.70
C SER A 581 -15.23 -44.98 -22.12
N ASN A 582 -14.13 -45.68 -22.41
CA ASN A 582 -14.19 -47.11 -22.70
C ASN A 582 -14.81 -47.88 -21.52
N GLU A 583 -15.65 -48.87 -21.83
CA GLU A 583 -16.41 -49.65 -20.85
C GLU A 583 -15.51 -50.32 -19.79
N ILE A 584 -14.25 -50.65 -20.14
CA ILE A 584 -13.27 -51.24 -19.22
C ILE A 584 -13.04 -50.37 -17.97
N TRP A 585 -13.22 -49.06 -18.08
CA TRP A 585 -13.05 -48.13 -16.95
C TRP A 585 -14.29 -47.97 -16.09
N GLY A 586 -15.49 -48.21 -16.64
CA GLY A 586 -16.75 -48.10 -15.91
C GLY A 586 -17.18 -46.68 -15.51
N TYR A 587 -16.50 -45.62 -15.98
CA TYR A 587 -16.80 -44.23 -15.59
C TYR A 587 -17.94 -43.57 -16.37
N TYR A 588 -18.35 -44.19 -17.48
CA TYR A 588 -19.40 -43.67 -18.36
C TYR A 588 -20.54 -44.65 -18.51
N ARG A 589 -21.75 -44.11 -18.63
CA ARG A 589 -22.98 -44.85 -18.90
C ARG A 589 -23.74 -44.20 -20.04
N THR A 590 -24.73 -44.92 -20.55
CA THR A 590 -25.59 -44.47 -21.64
C THR A 590 -27.00 -44.32 -21.10
N VAL A 591 -27.66 -43.21 -21.42
CA VAL A 591 -29.07 -42.94 -21.10
C VAL A 591 -29.83 -42.68 -22.40
N GLN A 592 -31.09 -43.08 -22.46
CA GLN A 592 -31.98 -42.73 -23.55
C GLN A 592 -32.32 -41.23 -23.48
N THR A 593 -32.46 -40.56 -24.63
CA THR A 593 -32.72 -39.11 -24.69
C THR A 593 -34.12 -38.78 -25.19
N ASP A 594 -34.76 -39.71 -25.89
CA ASP A 594 -36.10 -39.53 -26.44
C ASP A 594 -36.85 -40.85 -26.56
N THR A 595 -38.15 -40.78 -26.87
CA THR A 595 -39.01 -41.94 -27.11
C THR A 595 -38.64 -42.72 -28.39
N SER A 596 -37.78 -42.16 -29.26
CA SER A 596 -37.30 -42.80 -30.49
C SER A 596 -36.13 -43.77 -30.24
N GLY A 597 -35.61 -43.82 -29.01
CA GLY A 597 -34.52 -44.70 -28.62
C GLY A 597 -33.13 -44.13 -28.87
N ASN A 598 -33.01 -42.82 -29.16
CA ASN A 598 -31.70 -42.19 -29.23
C ASN A 598 -31.05 -42.19 -27.84
N THR A 599 -29.72 -42.29 -27.80
CA THR A 599 -28.99 -42.39 -26.55
C THR A 599 -27.85 -41.39 -26.44
N ARG A 600 -27.52 -41.02 -25.21
CA ARG A 600 -26.42 -40.13 -24.85
C ARG A 600 -25.54 -40.79 -23.81
N LYS A 601 -24.22 -40.67 -24.00
CA LYS A 601 -23.23 -41.10 -23.03
C LYS A 601 -22.97 -39.99 -22.01
N TYR A 602 -22.97 -40.31 -20.73
CA TYR A 602 -22.71 -39.38 -19.61
C TYR A 602 -21.70 -39.98 -18.64
N SER A 603 -20.95 -39.11 -17.93
CA SER A 603 -20.04 -39.57 -16.87
C SER A 603 -20.82 -39.70 -15.57
N ILE A 604 -20.58 -40.78 -14.82
CA ILE A 604 -21.22 -40.96 -13.50
C ILE A 604 -20.69 -40.00 -12.43
N PHE A 605 -19.65 -39.21 -12.75
CA PHE A 605 -19.01 -38.21 -11.87
C PHE A 605 -19.18 -36.78 -12.37
N GLN A 606 -20.06 -36.52 -13.36
CA GLN A 606 -20.13 -35.21 -14.02
C GLN A 606 -20.53 -34.07 -13.07
N ASP A 607 -21.28 -34.37 -12.01
CA ASP A 607 -21.76 -33.41 -11.00
C ASP A 607 -20.89 -33.42 -9.72
N GLU A 608 -19.76 -34.15 -9.72
CA GLU A 608 -18.85 -34.20 -8.58
C GLU A 608 -17.81 -33.07 -8.65
N VAL A 609 -17.25 -32.63 -7.50
CA VAL A 609 -16.42 -31.41 -7.41
C VAL A 609 -15.16 -31.34 -8.28
N PHE A 610 -14.61 -32.46 -8.74
CA PHE A 610 -13.50 -32.48 -9.71
C PHE A 610 -13.89 -33.06 -11.08
N GLY A 611 -15.17 -33.40 -11.26
CA GLY A 611 -15.66 -34.14 -12.42
C GLY A 611 -15.11 -35.56 -12.49
N GLY A 612 -15.29 -36.19 -13.65
CA GLY A 612 -14.72 -37.50 -13.95
C GLY A 612 -13.53 -37.44 -14.90
N PRO A 613 -12.80 -38.56 -15.06
CA PRO A 613 -11.92 -38.77 -16.20
C PRO A 613 -12.64 -38.46 -17.51
N GLY A 614 -12.03 -37.63 -18.34
CA GLY A 614 -12.62 -37.12 -19.58
C GLY A 614 -12.75 -38.18 -20.66
N ARG A 615 -13.75 -37.99 -21.52
CA ARG A 615 -14.03 -38.79 -22.70
C ARG A 615 -13.10 -38.43 -23.86
N GLY A 616 -12.80 -39.43 -24.68
CA GLY A 616 -12.05 -39.30 -25.92
C GLY A 616 -10.57 -39.56 -25.72
N GLU A 617 -9.98 -40.23 -26.70
CA GLU A 617 -8.53 -40.39 -26.76
C GLU A 617 -7.88 -39.07 -27.19
N GLN A 618 -6.72 -38.74 -26.61
CA GLN A 618 -5.93 -37.58 -27.03
C GLN A 618 -4.51 -38.00 -27.37
N ARG A 619 -4.05 -37.57 -28.54
CA ARG A 619 -2.68 -37.77 -29.03
C ARG A 619 -2.21 -36.41 -29.55
N ASN A 620 -1.75 -35.55 -28.65
CA ASN A 620 -1.48 -34.16 -28.97
C ASN A 620 0.03 -33.96 -29.21
N MET A 621 0.39 -33.45 -30.38
CA MET A 621 1.71 -32.91 -30.65
C MET A 621 1.64 -31.39 -30.61
N SER A 622 2.12 -30.82 -29.52
CA SER A 622 2.16 -29.38 -29.27
C SER A 622 3.48 -28.80 -29.76
N PHE A 623 3.40 -27.67 -30.44
CA PHE A 623 4.55 -26.92 -30.95
C PHE A 623 4.52 -25.53 -30.32
N SER A 624 5.65 -25.09 -29.77
CA SER A 624 5.80 -23.75 -29.23
C SER A 624 7.15 -23.17 -29.62
N ILE A 625 7.13 -21.94 -30.13
CA ILE A 625 8.32 -21.18 -30.50
C ILE A 625 8.32 -19.89 -29.69
N ASN A 626 9.33 -19.74 -28.83
CA ASN A 626 9.55 -18.51 -28.08
C ASN A 626 10.74 -17.74 -28.67
N ASN A 627 10.55 -16.46 -28.92
CA ASN A 627 11.55 -15.59 -29.54
C ASN A 627 11.86 -14.41 -28.62
N VAL A 628 13.15 -14.14 -28.42
CA VAL A 628 13.63 -12.92 -27.72
C VAL A 628 14.53 -12.17 -28.69
N PHE A 629 14.30 -10.86 -28.82
CA PHE A 629 15.06 -10.01 -29.72
C PHE A 629 15.74 -8.89 -28.94
N GLU A 630 17.06 -8.82 -29.04
CA GLU A 630 17.90 -7.92 -28.25
C GLU A 630 18.86 -7.16 -29.16
N THR A 631 19.16 -5.92 -28.80
CA THR A 631 20.16 -5.09 -29.46
C THR A 631 20.92 -4.30 -28.40
N LYS A 632 22.04 -3.69 -28.79
CA LYS A 632 22.79 -2.78 -27.93
C LYS A 632 22.71 -1.37 -28.51
N ILE A 633 22.28 -0.41 -27.69
CA ILE A 633 22.36 1.01 -28.04
C ILE A 633 23.75 1.51 -27.62
N VAL A 634 24.45 2.11 -28.57
CA VAL A 634 25.75 2.73 -28.35
C VAL A 634 25.61 4.24 -28.57
N LYS A 635 25.88 5.02 -27.54
CA LYS A 635 25.95 6.48 -27.59
C LYS A 635 27.37 6.91 -27.30
N ARG A 636 27.88 7.90 -28.05
CA ARG A 636 29.16 8.55 -27.76
C ARG A 636 28.88 9.94 -27.20
N ASP A 637 29.48 10.26 -26.06
CA ASP A 637 29.44 11.62 -25.53
C ASP A 637 30.42 12.53 -26.31
N SER A 638 30.25 13.84 -26.13
CA SER A 638 31.11 14.93 -26.59
C SER A 638 32.59 14.80 -26.21
N THR A 639 32.92 13.99 -25.19
CA THR A 639 34.29 13.65 -24.76
C THR A 639 34.86 12.41 -25.46
N GLY A 640 34.07 11.72 -26.27
CA GLY A 640 34.43 10.47 -26.93
C GLY A 640 34.15 9.19 -26.12
N GLU A 641 33.62 9.31 -24.90
CA GLU A 641 33.25 8.18 -24.05
C GLU A 641 32.07 7.39 -24.63
N VAL A 642 32.20 6.06 -24.68
CA VAL A 642 31.21 5.14 -25.27
C VAL A 642 30.30 4.60 -24.17
N ASN A 643 29.03 4.98 -24.19
CA ASN A 643 28.00 4.41 -23.32
C ASN A 643 27.20 3.34 -24.08
N GLU A 644 27.23 2.11 -23.56
CA GLU A 644 26.57 0.95 -24.14
C GLU A 644 25.42 0.47 -23.23
N ARG A 645 24.20 0.36 -23.77
CA ARG A 645 23.03 -0.20 -23.07
C ARG A 645 22.40 -1.31 -23.89
N ASN A 646 22.28 -2.50 -23.33
CA ASN A 646 21.51 -3.58 -23.95
C ASN A 646 20.00 -3.30 -23.79
N ILE A 647 19.24 -3.49 -24.87
CA ILE A 647 17.78 -3.30 -24.90
C ILE A 647 17.15 -4.53 -25.51
N ARG A 648 16.09 -5.03 -24.86
CA ARG A 648 15.21 -6.04 -25.42
C ARG A 648 14.14 -5.36 -26.24
N LEU A 649 14.20 -5.51 -27.57
CA LEU A 649 13.16 -4.99 -28.45
C LEU A 649 11.85 -5.76 -28.26
N ILE A 650 11.97 -7.07 -28.04
CA ILE A 650 10.88 -7.97 -27.72
C ILE A 650 11.38 -8.88 -26.61
N ASP A 651 10.72 -8.81 -25.46
CA ASP A 651 11.04 -9.64 -24.29
C ASP A 651 10.64 -11.09 -24.51
N ASN A 652 9.50 -11.30 -25.17
CA ASN A 652 9.00 -12.60 -25.55
C ASN A 652 7.99 -12.46 -26.69
N LEU A 653 8.22 -13.16 -27.80
CA LEU A 653 7.23 -13.44 -28.83
C LEU A 653 7.02 -14.95 -28.88
N SER A 654 5.90 -15.39 -28.34
CA SER A 654 5.50 -16.80 -28.25
C SER A 654 4.44 -17.10 -29.31
N LEU A 655 4.65 -18.18 -30.06
CA LEU A 655 3.70 -18.76 -30.98
C LEU A 655 3.49 -20.21 -30.58
N SER A 656 2.25 -20.62 -30.33
CA SER A 656 1.94 -21.99 -29.94
C SER A 656 0.68 -22.51 -30.62
N SER A 657 0.71 -23.78 -31.00
CA SER A 657 -0.41 -24.55 -31.57
C SER A 657 -0.19 -26.03 -31.26
N SER A 658 -1.20 -26.87 -31.48
CA SER A 658 -1.11 -28.31 -31.26
C SER A 658 -1.92 -29.07 -32.28
N TYR A 659 -1.46 -30.26 -32.67
CA TYR A 659 -2.20 -31.17 -33.54
C TYR A 659 -2.63 -32.41 -32.75
N ASN A 660 -3.94 -32.69 -32.67
CA ASN A 660 -4.48 -33.89 -32.04
C ASN A 660 -4.73 -34.98 -33.10
N PHE A 661 -3.91 -36.03 -33.07
CA PHE A 661 -4.03 -37.17 -33.99
C PHE A 661 -5.24 -38.08 -33.71
N ALA A 662 -5.85 -37.96 -32.54
CA ALA A 662 -7.01 -38.77 -32.14
C ALA A 662 -8.37 -38.07 -32.38
N ALA A 663 -8.37 -36.82 -32.85
CA ALA A 663 -9.62 -36.09 -33.14
C ALA A 663 -10.21 -36.48 -34.50
N ASP A 664 -11.54 -36.62 -34.58
CA ASP A 664 -12.26 -36.92 -35.82
C ASP A 664 -12.31 -35.73 -36.80
N SER A 665 -12.22 -34.50 -36.27
CA SER A 665 -12.20 -33.26 -37.03
C SER A 665 -11.51 -32.14 -36.25
N LEU A 666 -11.15 -31.05 -36.94
CA LEU A 666 -10.52 -29.87 -36.34
C LEU A 666 -9.22 -30.20 -35.58
N ASN A 667 -8.42 -31.13 -36.14
CA ASN A 667 -7.24 -31.70 -35.52
C ASN A 667 -6.17 -30.65 -35.14
N LEU A 668 -6.05 -29.56 -35.89
CA LEU A 668 -5.07 -28.50 -35.65
C LEU A 668 -5.68 -27.38 -34.77
N SER A 669 -5.21 -27.27 -33.55
CA SER A 669 -5.68 -26.25 -32.61
C SER A 669 -5.32 -24.82 -33.08
N PRO A 670 -6.11 -23.80 -32.68
CA PRO A 670 -5.82 -22.40 -32.97
C PRO A 670 -4.38 -21.99 -32.64
N LEU A 671 -3.82 -21.10 -33.46
CA LEU A 671 -2.53 -20.47 -33.21
C LEU A 671 -2.69 -19.37 -32.17
N ARG A 672 -2.11 -19.58 -30.99
CA ARG A 672 -2.01 -18.59 -29.93
C ARG A 672 -0.69 -17.85 -30.08
N THR A 673 -0.78 -16.53 -30.19
CA THR A 673 0.37 -15.63 -30.29
C THR A 673 0.35 -14.66 -29.12
N SER A 674 1.47 -14.46 -28.46
CA SER A 674 1.63 -13.42 -27.44
C SER A 674 2.96 -12.71 -27.62
N ILE A 675 2.95 -11.39 -27.51
CA ILE A 675 4.13 -10.55 -27.56
C ILE A 675 4.19 -9.66 -26.32
N SER A 676 5.38 -9.54 -25.72
CA SER A 676 5.67 -8.55 -24.70
C SER A 676 6.92 -7.77 -25.04
N SER A 677 6.92 -6.47 -24.77
CA SER A 677 8.05 -5.59 -25.04
C SER A 677 8.17 -4.51 -23.96
N SER A 678 9.42 -4.25 -23.58
CA SER A 678 9.88 -3.15 -22.73
C SER A 678 10.97 -2.32 -23.44
N ALA A 679 10.93 -2.30 -24.78
CA ALA A 679 11.91 -1.61 -25.61
C ALA A 679 11.99 -0.10 -25.33
N ILE A 680 10.86 0.49 -24.94
CA ILE A 680 10.75 1.88 -24.52
C ILE A 680 10.81 1.91 -22.99
N ASP A 681 11.77 2.65 -22.46
CA ASP A 681 11.97 2.77 -21.01
C ASP A 681 10.71 3.31 -20.32
N GLY A 682 10.26 2.63 -19.28
CA GLY A 682 9.01 2.97 -18.56
C GLY A 682 7.71 2.51 -19.22
N LEU A 683 7.72 2.02 -20.47
CA LEU A 683 6.53 1.49 -21.15
C LEU A 683 6.57 -0.05 -21.18
N ARG A 684 5.54 -0.68 -20.65
CA ARG A 684 5.31 -2.13 -20.79
C ARG A 684 4.18 -2.36 -21.77
N LEU A 685 4.48 -3.03 -22.87
CA LEU A 685 3.50 -3.45 -23.88
C LEU A 685 3.32 -4.95 -23.82
N ARG A 686 2.07 -5.41 -23.83
CA ARG A 686 1.70 -6.81 -24.04
C ARG A 686 0.57 -6.86 -25.06
N ALA A 687 0.67 -7.76 -26.01
CA ALA A 687 -0.43 -8.06 -26.92
C ALA A 687 -0.60 -9.57 -27.06
N SER A 688 -1.84 -10.01 -27.23
CA SER A 688 -2.16 -11.40 -27.48
C SER A 688 -3.16 -11.51 -28.62
N ALA A 689 -3.03 -12.57 -29.41
CA ALA A 689 -3.90 -12.85 -30.53
C ALA A 689 -4.15 -14.36 -30.61
N ASN A 690 -5.37 -14.74 -30.97
CA ASN A 690 -5.72 -16.13 -31.26
C ASN A 690 -6.24 -16.23 -32.69
N PHE A 691 -5.72 -17.18 -33.46
CA PHE A 691 -6.10 -17.38 -34.85
C PHE A 691 -6.63 -18.80 -35.05
N SER A 692 -7.77 -18.94 -35.71
CA SER A 692 -8.26 -20.25 -36.15
C SER A 692 -7.83 -20.53 -37.59
N PHE A 693 -7.39 -21.76 -37.85
CA PHE A 693 -7.05 -22.21 -39.19
C PHE A 693 -8.29 -22.64 -40.01
N TYR A 694 -9.44 -22.82 -39.37
CA TYR A 694 -10.64 -23.43 -39.96
C TYR A 694 -11.72 -22.42 -40.36
N GLN A 695 -12.34 -22.69 -41.50
CA GLN A 695 -13.47 -21.91 -42.00
C GLN A 695 -14.73 -22.12 -41.16
N LEU A 696 -15.69 -21.20 -41.30
CA LEU A 696 -16.98 -21.23 -40.62
C LEU A 696 -18.10 -21.67 -41.58
N ASP A 697 -19.00 -22.53 -41.11
CA ASP A 697 -20.24 -22.87 -41.81
C ASP A 697 -21.26 -21.71 -41.77
N SER A 698 -22.43 -21.91 -42.39
CA SER A 698 -23.52 -20.93 -42.39
C SER A 698 -24.09 -20.62 -41.00
N LEU A 699 -23.79 -21.46 -40.01
CA LEU A 699 -24.20 -21.33 -38.61
C LEU A 699 -23.07 -20.79 -37.72
N GLY A 700 -21.91 -20.42 -38.30
CA GLY A 700 -20.78 -19.86 -37.58
C GLY A 700 -19.93 -20.88 -36.84
N ARG A 701 -20.07 -22.17 -37.15
CA ARG A 701 -19.30 -23.26 -36.54
C ARG A 701 -18.11 -23.61 -37.41
N GLU A 702 -16.98 -23.91 -36.78
CA GLU A 702 -15.81 -24.37 -37.51
C GLU A 702 -16.08 -25.76 -38.11
N PHE A 703 -15.71 -25.94 -39.38
CA PHE A 703 -15.71 -27.24 -40.03
C PHE A 703 -14.33 -27.53 -40.61
N ASN A 704 -14.04 -28.80 -40.89
CA ASN A 704 -12.68 -29.28 -41.20
C ASN A 704 -12.19 -28.87 -42.60
N ARG A 705 -12.07 -27.57 -42.83
CA ARG A 705 -11.57 -26.96 -44.06
C ARG A 705 -10.70 -25.77 -43.71
N PHE A 706 -9.47 -25.74 -44.23
CA PHE A 706 -8.52 -24.69 -43.86
C PHE A 706 -8.78 -23.39 -44.63
N PHE A 707 -8.48 -22.24 -44.01
CA PHE A 707 -8.53 -20.94 -44.68
C PHE A 707 -7.54 -20.81 -45.85
N ILE A 708 -6.41 -21.52 -45.76
CA ILE A 708 -5.36 -21.49 -46.79
C ILE A 708 -5.85 -22.07 -48.13
N GLU A 709 -6.82 -22.99 -48.11
CA GLU A 709 -7.37 -23.63 -49.30
C GLU A 709 -8.16 -22.66 -50.19
N ASP A 710 -8.74 -21.61 -49.61
CA ASP A 710 -9.45 -20.56 -50.35
C ASP A 710 -8.52 -19.43 -50.84
N GLY A 711 -7.20 -19.55 -50.60
CA GLY A 711 -6.14 -18.69 -51.16
C GLY A 711 -6.09 -17.26 -50.62
N LYS A 712 -6.98 -16.86 -49.70
CA LYS A 712 -7.09 -15.46 -49.25
C LYS A 712 -6.43 -15.15 -47.91
N LYS A 713 -6.37 -16.11 -46.98
CA LYS A 713 -5.85 -15.93 -45.61
C LYS A 713 -5.25 -17.23 -45.09
N LEU A 714 -4.22 -17.15 -44.25
CA LEU A 714 -3.63 -18.33 -43.60
C LEU A 714 -4.48 -18.81 -42.41
N ALA A 715 -5.07 -17.88 -41.68
CA ALA A 715 -5.91 -18.12 -40.51
C ALA A 715 -6.83 -16.91 -40.27
N GLN A 716 -7.90 -17.10 -39.51
CA GLN A 716 -8.84 -16.06 -39.11
C GLN A 716 -8.55 -15.63 -37.68
N LEU A 717 -8.34 -14.33 -37.47
CA LEU A 717 -8.22 -13.75 -36.13
C LEU A 717 -9.56 -13.92 -35.40
N ARG A 718 -9.50 -14.53 -34.21
CA ARG A 718 -10.64 -14.79 -33.31
C ARG A 718 -10.69 -13.77 -32.19
N THR A 719 -9.56 -13.54 -31.55
CA THR A 719 -9.44 -12.58 -30.44
C THR A 719 -8.12 -11.83 -30.57
N PHE A 720 -8.12 -10.57 -30.15
CA PHE A 720 -6.94 -9.74 -30.06
C PHE A 720 -7.04 -8.82 -28.86
N SER A 721 -5.97 -8.69 -28.09
CA SER A 721 -5.91 -7.74 -26.99
C SER A 721 -4.55 -7.07 -26.92
N VAL A 722 -4.54 -5.82 -26.47
CA VAL A 722 -3.34 -5.02 -26.25
C VAL A 722 -3.48 -4.32 -24.92
N THR A 723 -2.48 -4.46 -24.05
CA THR A 723 -2.34 -3.67 -22.84
C THR A 723 -1.02 -2.91 -22.90
N ALA A 724 -1.06 -1.61 -22.65
CA ALA A 724 0.13 -0.78 -22.55
C ALA A 724 0.06 0.06 -21.27
N SER A 725 1.06 -0.07 -20.40
CA SER A 725 1.14 0.68 -19.14
C SER A 725 2.43 1.49 -19.09
N THR A 726 2.36 2.77 -18.74
CA THR A 726 3.53 3.62 -18.53
C THR A 726 3.34 4.52 -17.33
N SER A 727 4.38 4.68 -16.52
CA SER A 727 4.38 5.59 -15.37
C SER A 727 5.33 6.75 -15.62
N PHE A 728 4.82 7.96 -15.51
CA PHE A 728 5.62 9.16 -15.60
C PHE A 728 5.80 9.75 -14.20
N LYS A 729 7.04 10.17 -13.92
CA LYS A 729 7.39 10.95 -12.74
C LYS A 729 8.36 12.05 -13.16
N GLY A 730 8.11 13.27 -12.73
CA GLY A 730 8.90 14.43 -13.06
C GLY A 730 8.95 15.44 -11.92
N GLY A 731 9.73 16.50 -12.08
CA GLY A 731 9.81 17.59 -11.09
C GLY A 731 10.85 17.43 -9.98
N GLY A 732 11.59 16.31 -9.92
CA GLY A 732 12.76 16.16 -9.04
C GLY A 732 13.96 17.04 -9.45
N ARG A 733 14.02 17.41 -10.74
CA ARG A 733 14.88 18.46 -11.30
C ARG A 733 13.94 19.46 -12.00
N GLY A 734 13.55 20.53 -11.31
CA GLY A 734 12.66 21.57 -11.87
C GLY A 734 13.27 22.25 -13.10
N VAL A 735 12.49 23.09 -13.78
CA VAL A 735 13.03 24.02 -14.79
C VAL A 735 13.94 25.01 -14.06
N GLU A 736 15.24 24.96 -14.31
CA GLU A 736 16.18 26.00 -13.86
C GLU A 736 16.06 27.20 -14.79
N VAL A 737 15.32 28.22 -14.36
CA VAL A 737 15.50 29.55 -14.93
C VAL A 737 16.82 30.08 -14.38
N PHE A 738 17.81 30.25 -15.25
CA PHE A 738 19.10 30.85 -14.88
C PHE A 738 18.86 32.30 -14.44
N THR A 739 18.84 32.54 -13.13
CA THR A 739 18.93 33.89 -12.57
C THR A 739 20.40 34.21 -12.31
N PRO A 740 20.94 35.33 -12.83
CA PRO A 740 22.31 35.73 -12.53
C PRO A 740 22.49 35.90 -11.02
N ILE A 741 23.64 35.46 -10.51
CA ILE A 741 24.00 35.53 -9.09
C ILE A 741 24.08 37.00 -8.68
N TYR A 742 23.01 37.53 -8.08
CA TYR A 742 23.13 38.70 -7.22
C TYR A 742 23.71 38.23 -5.89
N ARG A 743 24.94 38.66 -5.61
CA ARG A 743 25.59 38.46 -4.31
C ARG A 743 24.68 39.04 -3.23
N ARG A 744 24.05 38.19 -2.42
CA ARG A 744 23.53 38.56 -1.09
C ARG A 744 24.75 38.97 -0.24
N ARG A 745 25.13 40.24 -0.28
CA ARG A 745 25.74 40.85 0.92
C ARG A 745 24.59 41.08 1.88
N TYR A 746 24.68 40.46 3.05
CA TYR A 746 23.88 40.82 4.21
C TYR A 746 24.12 42.31 4.49
N ASP A 747 23.10 43.13 4.28
CA ASP A 747 23.11 44.54 4.63
C ASP A 747 22.22 44.74 5.87
N PRO A 748 22.82 44.86 7.06
CA PRO A 748 22.09 45.05 8.31
C PRO A 748 21.34 46.39 8.39
N TYR A 749 21.52 47.31 7.44
CA TYR A 749 20.86 48.62 7.42
C TYR A 749 19.58 48.67 6.56
N ASN A 750 19.16 47.53 5.98
CA ASN A 750 18.05 47.49 5.03
C ASN A 750 16.69 47.40 5.73
N GLN A 751 16.11 48.57 6.04
CA GLN A 751 14.83 48.71 6.76
C GLN A 751 13.59 48.29 5.94
N SER A 752 13.72 47.88 4.68
CA SER A 752 12.58 47.52 3.83
C SER A 752 11.80 46.29 4.31
N ARG A 753 12.40 45.48 5.21
CA ARG A 753 11.76 44.31 5.85
C ARG A 753 10.73 44.66 6.93
N PHE A 754 10.70 45.90 7.42
CA PHE A 754 9.81 46.33 8.50
C PHE A 754 8.58 47.12 8.01
N ARG A 755 8.34 47.14 6.70
CA ARG A 755 7.12 47.73 6.13
C ARG A 755 5.99 46.69 6.11
N PRO A 756 4.72 47.08 6.35
CA PRO A 756 3.58 46.16 6.30
C PRO A 756 3.31 45.59 4.89
N ILE A 757 3.90 46.19 3.86
CA ILE A 757 3.92 45.67 2.49
C ILE A 757 5.39 45.66 2.04
N ASP A 758 5.91 44.47 1.74
CA ASP A 758 7.25 44.34 1.17
C ASP A 758 7.27 45.02 -0.21
N SER A 759 8.01 46.13 -0.32
CA SER A 759 8.22 46.84 -1.59
C SER A 759 8.91 46.00 -2.68
N ARG A 760 9.40 44.80 -2.34
CA ARG A 760 9.98 43.80 -3.25
C ARG A 760 9.02 42.67 -3.63
N PHE A 761 7.76 42.70 -3.18
CA PHE A 761 6.75 41.74 -3.61
C PHE A 761 6.57 41.84 -5.14
N GLY A 762 7.10 40.85 -5.87
CA GLY A 762 7.16 40.84 -7.34
C GLY A 762 8.51 41.24 -7.98
N LEU A 763 9.50 41.69 -7.19
CA LEU A 763 10.87 42.00 -7.63
C LEU A 763 11.86 40.86 -7.31
N GLU A 764 11.51 39.93 -6.41
CA GLU A 764 12.28 38.71 -6.20
C GLU A 764 11.99 37.70 -7.32
N PRO A 765 13.03 37.06 -7.90
CA PRO A 765 12.81 35.99 -8.86
C PRO A 765 11.98 34.90 -8.20
N ILE A 766 10.90 34.50 -8.86
CA ILE A 766 10.04 33.40 -8.42
C ILE A 766 10.95 32.19 -8.17
N PRO A 767 11.04 31.67 -6.93
CA PRO A 767 11.83 30.50 -6.65
C PRO A 767 11.42 29.39 -7.63
N PRO A 768 12.36 28.70 -8.29
CA PRO A 768 12.01 27.67 -9.26
C PRO A 768 11.07 26.67 -8.59
N VAL A 769 9.84 26.58 -9.10
CA VAL A 769 8.81 25.72 -8.55
C VAL A 769 9.20 24.28 -8.87
N LYS A 770 9.83 23.61 -7.91
CA LYS A 770 10.02 22.15 -7.94
C LYS A 770 8.69 21.51 -7.59
N SER A 771 7.82 21.37 -8.58
CA SER A 771 6.58 20.62 -8.45
C SER A 771 6.83 19.17 -8.87
N PRO A 772 7.01 18.23 -7.93
CA PRO A 772 6.98 16.82 -8.28
C PRO A 772 5.60 16.50 -8.84
N TRP A 773 5.60 15.82 -9.98
CA TRP A 773 4.38 15.32 -10.59
C TRP A 773 4.55 13.86 -10.96
N SER A 774 3.46 13.11 -10.88
CA SER A 774 3.39 11.73 -11.32
C SER A 774 2.03 11.43 -11.93
N PHE A 775 2.00 10.53 -12.90
CA PHE A 775 0.77 9.90 -13.37
C PHE A 775 1.10 8.57 -14.04
N THR A 776 0.15 7.64 -14.04
CA THR A 776 0.24 6.37 -14.74
C THR A 776 -0.81 6.34 -15.85
N LEU A 777 -0.41 5.94 -17.06
CA LEU A 777 -1.32 5.71 -18.18
C LEU A 777 -1.43 4.21 -18.43
N ASP A 778 -2.66 3.71 -18.39
CA ASP A 778 -3.02 2.33 -18.65
C ASP A 778 -3.99 2.28 -19.83
N PHE A 779 -3.51 1.81 -20.98
CA PHE A 779 -4.31 1.56 -22.16
C PHE A 779 -4.66 0.08 -22.26
N ASN A 780 -5.94 -0.21 -22.49
CA ASN A 780 -6.46 -1.55 -22.70
C ASN A 780 -7.34 -1.57 -23.96
N TYR A 781 -7.01 -2.46 -24.89
CA TYR A 781 -7.80 -2.75 -26.08
C TYR A 781 -8.15 -4.23 -26.11
N SER A 782 -9.42 -4.54 -26.37
CA SER A 782 -9.90 -5.89 -26.62
C SER A 782 -10.76 -5.90 -27.86
N TRP A 783 -10.60 -6.93 -28.68
CA TRP A 783 -11.37 -7.18 -29.88
C TRP A 783 -11.68 -8.68 -29.97
N ASN A 784 -12.97 -9.00 -30.14
CA ASN A 784 -13.46 -10.37 -30.23
C ASN A 784 -14.34 -10.54 -31.47
N TYR A 785 -13.96 -11.47 -32.34
CA TYR A 785 -14.70 -11.82 -33.54
C TYR A 785 -16.10 -12.36 -33.18
N ARG A 786 -17.12 -11.90 -33.91
CA ARG A 786 -18.48 -12.45 -33.85
C ARG A 786 -18.94 -12.83 -35.25
N PHE A 787 -19.50 -14.03 -35.41
CA PHE A 787 -20.04 -14.47 -36.69
C PHE A 787 -21.30 -13.66 -37.03
N ASN A 788 -21.40 -13.17 -38.27
CA ASN A 788 -22.49 -12.34 -38.80
C ASN A 788 -22.89 -11.12 -37.96
N ASN A 789 -22.00 -10.63 -37.10
CA ASN A 789 -22.22 -9.46 -36.27
C ASN A 789 -20.97 -8.60 -36.26
N SER A 790 -21.11 -7.33 -35.86
CA SER A 790 -19.95 -6.51 -35.52
C SER A 790 -19.15 -7.17 -34.40
N PRO A 791 -17.81 -7.16 -34.46
CA PRO A 791 -16.96 -7.62 -33.37
C PRO A 791 -17.31 -6.91 -32.06
N ASN A 792 -17.13 -7.59 -30.94
CA ASN A 792 -17.19 -6.92 -29.64
C ASN A 792 -15.83 -6.27 -29.38
N GLU A 793 -15.81 -4.94 -29.20
CA GLU A 793 -14.59 -4.18 -29.00
C GLU A 793 -14.71 -3.24 -27.80
N SER A 794 -13.60 -3.09 -27.08
CA SER A 794 -13.45 -2.15 -25.97
C SER A 794 -12.09 -1.49 -26.06
N ALA A 795 -12.02 -0.18 -25.87
CA ALA A 795 -10.78 0.57 -25.96
C ALA A 795 -10.80 1.66 -24.88
N THR A 796 -10.05 1.47 -23.80
CA THR A 796 -10.05 2.39 -22.66
C THR A 796 -8.65 2.87 -22.34
N LEU A 797 -8.48 4.15 -22.06
CA LEU A 797 -7.28 4.73 -21.47
C LEU A 797 -7.61 5.26 -20.09
N ARG A 798 -6.98 4.73 -19.05
CA ARG A 798 -7.08 5.23 -17.67
C ARG A 798 -5.79 5.97 -17.32
N ALA A 799 -5.92 7.21 -16.89
CA ALA A 799 -4.86 7.99 -16.29
C ALA A 799 -5.06 8.00 -14.77
N SER A 800 -4.26 7.21 -14.06
CA SER A 800 -4.38 7.02 -12.61
C SER A 800 -3.27 7.73 -11.83
N ASN A 801 -3.56 8.05 -10.57
CA ASN A 801 -2.62 8.69 -9.65
C ASN A 801 -2.00 9.98 -10.22
N ILE A 802 -2.77 10.76 -10.99
CA ILE A 802 -2.32 12.06 -11.46
C ILE A 802 -2.18 12.93 -10.22
N SER A 803 -0.95 13.19 -9.79
CA SER A 803 -0.65 13.96 -8.59
C SER A 803 0.40 14.98 -8.94
N PHE A 804 0.18 16.25 -8.62
CA PHE A 804 1.19 17.30 -8.76
C PHE A 804 1.00 18.40 -7.71
N ASN A 805 2.09 19.08 -7.39
CA ASN A 805 2.06 20.16 -6.42
C ASN A 805 1.90 21.50 -7.14
N LEU A 806 0.74 22.17 -7.07
CA LEU A 806 0.56 23.50 -7.68
C LEU A 806 1.60 24.52 -7.16
N THR A 807 1.91 24.42 -5.87
CA THR A 807 3.00 25.12 -5.16
C THR A 807 3.49 24.22 -4.01
N PRO A 808 4.59 24.50 -3.28
CA PRO A 808 5.11 23.60 -2.23
C PRO A 808 4.09 23.16 -1.16
N LYS A 809 3.05 23.97 -0.92
CA LYS A 809 2.01 23.71 0.08
C LYS A 809 0.69 23.22 -0.50
N TRP A 810 0.53 23.23 -1.83
CA TRP A 810 -0.70 22.81 -2.50
C TRP A 810 -0.45 21.53 -3.28
N ARG A 811 -1.26 20.51 -3.03
CA ARG A 811 -1.24 19.24 -3.73
C ARG A 811 -2.57 19.00 -4.40
N PHE A 812 -2.53 18.68 -5.68
CA PHE A 812 -3.68 18.26 -6.46
C PHE A 812 -3.50 16.79 -6.82
N SER A 813 -4.60 16.04 -6.80
CA SER A 813 -4.66 14.67 -7.26
C SER A 813 -5.97 14.36 -7.97
N THR A 814 -5.91 13.56 -9.04
CA THR A 814 -7.09 13.11 -9.78
C THR A 814 -6.86 11.76 -10.47
N ASP A 815 -7.96 11.10 -10.82
CA ASP A 815 -8.00 9.93 -11.68
C ASP A 815 -9.00 10.23 -12.81
N MET A 816 -8.62 9.89 -14.03
CA MET A 816 -9.40 10.14 -15.23
C MET A 816 -9.35 8.93 -16.16
N GLY A 817 -10.36 8.76 -17.00
CA GLY A 817 -10.34 7.76 -18.04
C GLY A 817 -11.16 8.19 -19.25
N TYR A 818 -10.91 7.55 -20.38
CA TYR A 818 -11.60 7.79 -21.63
C TYR A 818 -11.85 6.46 -22.34
N ASP A 819 -13.10 6.26 -22.76
CA ASP A 819 -13.52 5.13 -23.59
C ASP A 819 -13.59 5.58 -25.06
N PHE A 820 -12.72 5.03 -25.90
CA PHE A 820 -12.63 5.38 -27.32
C PHE A 820 -13.74 4.74 -28.17
N VAL A 821 -14.45 3.73 -27.64
CA VAL A 821 -15.59 3.09 -28.32
C VAL A 821 -16.87 3.88 -28.04
N ALA A 822 -17.14 4.18 -26.77
CA ALA A 822 -18.29 5.01 -26.36
C ALA A 822 -18.08 6.51 -26.66
N MET A 823 -16.82 6.93 -26.86
CA MET A 823 -16.41 8.33 -27.05
C MET A 823 -16.68 9.24 -25.84
N GLU A 824 -16.64 8.67 -24.63
CA GLU A 824 -17.00 9.33 -23.37
C GLU A 824 -15.87 9.29 -22.34
N PHE A 825 -15.84 10.29 -21.44
CA PHE A 825 -14.96 10.28 -20.27
C PHE A 825 -15.56 9.42 -19.16
N THR A 826 -14.73 8.63 -18.48
CA THR A 826 -15.16 7.92 -17.28
C THR A 826 -15.29 8.89 -16.11
N PRO A 827 -16.15 8.62 -15.11
CA PRO A 827 -16.29 9.49 -13.95
C PRO A 827 -14.96 9.73 -13.27
N SER A 828 -14.71 10.98 -12.90
CA SER A 828 -13.42 11.48 -12.40
C SER A 828 -13.60 12.10 -11.01
N ARG A 829 -12.58 11.96 -10.18
CA ARG A 829 -12.53 12.51 -8.81
C ARG A 829 -11.37 13.49 -8.72
N PHE A 830 -11.65 14.71 -8.31
CA PHE A 830 -10.63 15.72 -8.07
C PHE A 830 -10.43 15.90 -6.57
N SER A 831 -9.18 15.97 -6.15
CA SER A 831 -8.80 16.21 -4.77
C SER A 831 -7.73 17.30 -4.73
N LEU A 832 -7.92 18.27 -3.85
CA LEU A 832 -7.06 19.42 -3.67
C LEU A 832 -6.82 19.60 -2.17
N SER A 833 -5.56 19.51 -1.76
CA SER A 833 -5.16 19.73 -0.37
C SER A 833 -4.15 20.87 -0.25
N ARG A 834 -4.24 21.65 0.83
CA ARG A 834 -3.29 22.69 1.16
C ARG A 834 -2.82 22.57 2.59
N ASN A 835 -1.51 22.50 2.78
CA ASN A 835 -0.89 22.70 4.08
C ASN A 835 -0.81 24.20 4.38
N LEU A 836 -1.48 24.64 5.43
CA LEU A 836 -1.49 26.00 5.97
C LEU A 836 -0.60 26.10 7.22
N GLU A 837 0.44 25.26 7.31
CA GLU A 837 1.36 25.07 8.43
C GLU A 837 0.67 24.48 9.67
N CYS A 838 -0.13 25.31 10.34
CA CYS A 838 -0.92 24.94 11.51
C CYS A 838 -2.20 24.21 11.17
N TRP A 839 -2.69 24.35 9.94
CA TRP A 839 -3.92 23.77 9.47
C TRP A 839 -3.68 22.97 8.20
N ASP A 840 -4.49 21.97 7.97
CA ASP A 840 -4.59 21.26 6.70
C ASP A 840 -6.01 21.44 6.17
N LEU A 841 -6.08 21.93 4.94
CA LEU A 841 -7.31 22.05 4.18
C LEU A 841 -7.33 20.93 3.15
N SER A 842 -8.46 20.22 3.04
CA SER A 842 -8.70 19.28 1.96
C SER A 842 -10.07 19.48 1.35
N PHE A 843 -10.09 19.52 0.03
CA PHE A 843 -11.28 19.63 -0.79
C PHE A 843 -11.31 18.47 -1.78
N GLN A 844 -12.43 17.77 -1.86
CA GLN A 844 -12.63 16.66 -2.79
C GLN A 844 -13.97 16.82 -3.49
N LEU A 845 -13.99 16.63 -4.79
CA LEU A 845 -15.22 16.74 -5.56
C LEU A 845 -15.27 15.72 -6.70
N SER A 846 -16.47 15.27 -7.02
CA SER A 846 -16.78 14.59 -8.28
C SER A 846 -17.89 15.37 -8.99
N PRO A 847 -17.57 16.10 -10.08
CA PRO A 847 -18.50 17.08 -10.66
C PRO A 847 -19.37 16.50 -11.77
N PHE A 848 -19.06 15.32 -12.28
CA PHE A 848 -19.72 14.70 -13.45
C PHE A 848 -20.05 13.23 -13.16
N GLY A 849 -21.06 12.70 -13.85
CA GLY A 849 -21.61 11.37 -13.62
C GLY A 849 -22.72 11.36 -12.56
N ASP A 850 -23.24 10.17 -12.27
CA ASP A 850 -24.40 9.98 -11.38
C ASP A 850 -24.08 10.24 -9.90
N ASN A 851 -22.79 10.27 -9.53
CA ASN A 851 -22.33 10.33 -8.14
C ASN A 851 -21.62 11.65 -7.83
N GLN A 852 -22.40 12.73 -7.79
CA GLN A 852 -21.90 14.07 -7.49
C GLN A 852 -21.81 14.33 -5.98
N TYR A 853 -20.62 14.73 -5.53
CA TYR A 853 -20.37 15.09 -4.14
C TYR A 853 -19.25 16.12 -4.00
N TYR A 854 -19.25 16.82 -2.87
CA TYR A 854 -18.27 17.82 -2.48
C TYR A 854 -17.95 17.65 -1.00
N PHE A 855 -16.69 17.42 -0.68
CA PHE A 855 -16.18 17.32 0.69
C PHE A 855 -15.21 18.45 0.97
N PHE A 856 -15.43 19.10 2.11
CA PHE A 856 -14.55 20.11 2.65
C PHE A 856 -14.18 19.76 4.08
N ARG A 857 -12.87 19.67 4.34
CA ARG A 857 -12.33 19.44 5.67
C ARG A 857 -11.23 20.45 5.96
N LEU A 858 -11.24 20.95 7.19
CA LEU A 858 -10.23 21.82 7.75
C LEU A 858 -9.83 21.26 9.12
N SER A 859 -8.58 20.85 9.27
CA SER A 859 -8.05 20.24 10.51
C SER A 859 -6.81 20.97 11.01
N VAL A 860 -6.60 20.99 12.33
CA VAL A 860 -5.34 21.47 12.93
C VAL A 860 -4.27 20.38 12.77
N ASN A 861 -3.09 20.76 12.30
CA ASN A 861 -1.96 19.86 12.03
C ASN A 861 -1.28 19.36 13.32
N SER A 862 -1.33 20.14 14.41
CA SER A 862 -0.70 19.74 15.68
C SER A 862 -1.58 18.78 16.50
N ALA A 863 -1.00 17.63 16.85
CA ALA A 863 -1.63 16.64 17.72
C ALA A 863 -1.89 17.21 19.13
N GLN A 864 -1.05 18.14 19.60
CA GLN A 864 -1.16 18.77 20.93
C GLN A 864 -2.47 19.55 21.10
N ILE A 865 -2.88 20.32 20.09
CA ILE A 865 -4.12 21.09 20.15
C ILE A 865 -5.34 20.17 20.03
N GLN A 866 -5.28 19.16 19.17
CA GLN A 866 -6.33 18.14 19.10
C GLN A 866 -6.54 17.51 20.49
N SER A 867 -5.45 17.15 21.19
CA SER A 867 -5.51 16.60 22.55
C SER A 867 -6.11 17.57 23.58
N LEU A 868 -5.88 18.89 23.43
CA LEU A 868 -6.37 19.90 24.36
C LEU A 868 -7.90 20.07 24.26
N PHE A 869 -8.45 20.05 23.05
CA PHE A 869 -9.90 20.03 22.84
C PHE A 869 -10.53 18.75 23.40
N GLN A 870 -9.77 17.65 23.44
CA GLN A 870 -10.25 16.33 23.87
C GLN A 870 -10.22 16.14 25.40
N LYS A 871 -9.31 16.83 26.12
CA LYS A 871 -9.14 16.73 27.58
C LYS A 871 -10.06 17.64 28.42
N LEU A 872 -11.16 18.14 27.83
CA LEU A 872 -12.15 18.95 28.55
C LEU A 872 -12.75 18.19 29.76
N PRO A 873 -12.94 18.85 30.92
CA PRO A 873 -13.18 18.20 32.21
C PRO A 873 -14.46 17.37 32.32
N VAL A 874 -15.38 17.44 31.34
CA VAL A 874 -16.61 16.65 31.32
C VAL A 874 -16.37 15.21 30.81
N LEU A 875 -15.29 14.96 30.06
CA LEU A 875 -15.01 13.65 29.41
C LEU A 875 -13.93 12.82 30.13
N LYS A 876 -13.27 13.40 31.15
CA LYS A 876 -12.11 12.83 31.85
C LYS A 876 -12.42 11.62 32.75
N ASN A 877 -13.70 11.30 32.97
CA ASN A 877 -14.11 10.18 33.82
C ASN A 877 -13.99 8.80 33.13
N LEU A 878 -13.78 8.75 31.81
CA LEU A 878 -13.63 7.48 31.08
C LEU A 878 -12.17 6.97 31.01
N GLU A 879 -11.18 7.86 30.92
CA GLU A 879 -9.75 7.48 30.91
C GLU A 879 -9.24 6.98 32.27
N ARG A 880 -9.87 7.39 33.37
CA ARG A 880 -9.39 7.09 34.72
C ARG A 880 -9.66 5.64 35.16
N ASN A 881 -10.50 4.91 34.43
CA ASN A 881 -10.84 3.51 34.72
C ASN A 881 -9.99 2.49 33.94
N SER A 882 -9.06 2.92 33.07
CA SER A 882 -8.22 2.01 32.26
C SER A 882 -6.74 1.96 32.64
N SER A 883 -6.30 2.70 33.66
CA SER A 883 -4.91 2.65 34.16
C SER A 883 -4.87 2.21 35.62
N ASP A 884 -4.85 0.89 35.83
CA ASP A 884 -4.54 0.30 37.12
C ASP A 884 -3.33 -0.63 36.96
N THR A 885 -2.17 -0.06 36.65
CA THR A 885 -0.88 -0.75 36.79
C THR A 885 0.17 0.20 37.37
N GLY A 886 0.49 -0.11 38.63
CA GLY A 886 1.27 0.70 39.56
C GLY A 886 2.67 1.12 39.09
N ARG A 887 3.01 2.36 39.43
CA ARG A 887 4.40 2.79 39.64
C ARG A 887 4.94 2.11 40.90
N GLY A 888 5.59 0.97 40.72
CA GLY A 888 6.44 0.35 41.73
C GLY A 888 7.80 1.05 41.78
N TYR A 889 8.00 1.88 42.80
CA TYR A 889 9.33 2.31 43.25
C TYR A 889 10.15 1.10 43.69
N TYR A 890 11.30 0.84 43.07
CA TYR A 890 12.44 0.20 43.74
C TYR A 890 13.76 0.66 43.11
N ARG A 891 14.61 1.24 43.98
CA ARG A 891 16.06 1.45 43.96
C ARG A 891 16.80 1.55 42.63
#